data_AF-C6WP83-F1
#
_entry.id   AF-C6WP83-F1
#
_cell.length_a   1.000
_cell.length_b   1.000
_cell.length_c   1.000
_cell.angle_alpha   90.00
_cell.angle_beta   90.00
_cell.angle_gamma   90.00
#
_symmetry.space_group_name_H-M   'P 1'
#
loop_
_entity.id
_entity.type
_entity.pdbx_description
1 polymer ?
#
loop_
_entity_poly.entity_id
_entity_poly.type
_entity_poly.pdbx_seq_one_letter_code
_entity_poly.pdbx_strand_id
1 'polypeptide(L)'
;MTAERGSTAPLTTFRFALLVLVAVSVAGTLFLASFPGEGEATARLLGCLGVDPERYDEVPACADSALSGAWAWVTWWMAGFLLLALLLRAGDPRWRIRRQDLRAPEWDESAAPVVALTDLVDRIVPGRRPVVLLSGRANRTSGGQAFGTRRAPFLRLDSGLVAGYRRNPELFRSVVVHELAHVRSGDIGLNGAAVAIWRAFVVVLGLLLVVRYGVPELFGITRGADTGVGTAALWAVKAALLVLLVRLARNSVLRAREHEADLFTAEWTGEATYLVSGDVVDPRWRWGSHPTARHRLAVLADHRRLAPPTFGSGLVVGLSAQLAWRQYSLLISGATGFRSVGFVLQVALWGVVLGAFVIATAALASAAHVPWWRFAVTSAGLAVGLVLGGQAVFDAGVRWPSAGAVVLFALFGVLVTAVLWWAARCLSLVRGRSGRVVVSCVVLATCLLTAPVGNAEAIAGTVARVVRENSARWDEWLSGEGASPVTHLVADLLLNPASQLISGFLPALLVLLTACLLPLPRSRVPLVGGIVLVVSWVLLVVARIGWGTPSPLPWVAVIWRLAAAVVLLVVVAAVCAVRSRSFRVGVGSAAVGAVACGVALWSFGVVAQCVPGLRGAGAVCLGDLSAWPEITTSGLAFCSALPLVAVVSALANAQVRGS
;
A
#
# COMPACT_ATOMS: atom_id res chain seq x y z
N MET A 1 -25.40 14.95 -24.54
CA MET A 1 -23.97 14.69 -24.19
C MET A 1 -23.81 14.25 -22.73
N THR A 2 -24.62 13.31 -22.25
CA THR A 2 -24.46 12.66 -20.93
C THR A 2 -23.46 11.52 -21.03
N ALA A 3 -22.26 11.80 -21.54
CA ALA A 3 -21.19 10.83 -21.48
C ALA A 3 -20.93 10.55 -20.00
N GLU A 4 -21.11 9.30 -19.58
CA GLU A 4 -20.59 8.74 -18.33
C GLU A 4 -19.06 8.86 -18.35
N ARG A 5 -18.53 10.08 -18.26
CA ARG A 5 -17.11 10.29 -17.97
C ARG A 5 -16.92 9.75 -16.57
N GLY A 6 -16.25 8.60 -16.49
CA GLY A 6 -15.95 7.93 -15.25
C GLY A 6 -15.36 8.94 -14.28
N SER A 7 -16.10 9.23 -13.21
CA SER A 7 -15.69 10.21 -12.21
C SER A 7 -14.29 9.86 -11.73
N THR A 8 -13.38 10.82 -11.72
CA THR A 8 -12.03 10.67 -11.15
C THR A 8 -12.04 10.67 -9.61
N ALA A 9 -13.21 10.85 -9.00
CA ALA A 9 -13.47 10.76 -7.56
C ALA A 9 -12.81 9.56 -6.82
N PRO A 10 -12.68 8.34 -7.40
CA PRO A 10 -11.98 7.25 -6.75
C PRO A 10 -10.49 7.55 -6.50
N LEU A 11 -9.84 8.30 -7.39
CA LEU A 11 -8.41 8.61 -7.28
C LEU A 11 -8.13 9.61 -6.17
N THR A 12 -8.91 10.68 -6.11
CA THR A 12 -8.76 11.71 -5.08
C THR A 12 -9.10 11.15 -3.70
N THR A 13 -10.14 10.31 -3.62
CA THR A 13 -10.48 9.56 -2.40
C THR A 13 -9.35 8.62 -1.99
N PHE A 14 -8.77 7.87 -2.93
CA PHE A 14 -7.62 6.99 -2.65
C PHE A 14 -6.41 7.76 -2.13
N ARG A 15 -6.03 8.87 -2.79
CA ARG A 15 -4.91 9.72 -2.34
C ARG A 15 -5.17 10.34 -0.96
N PHE A 16 -6.41 10.71 -0.68
CA PHE A 16 -6.80 11.22 0.64
C PHE A 16 -6.72 10.12 1.71
N ALA A 17 -7.22 8.92 1.42
CA ALA A 17 -7.09 7.76 2.31
C ALA A 17 -5.61 7.43 2.58
N LEU A 18 -4.77 7.50 1.54
CA LEU A 18 -3.33 7.35 1.69
C LEU A 18 -2.74 8.42 2.61
N LEU A 19 -3.10 9.70 2.44
CA LEU A 19 -2.66 10.78 3.35
C LEU A 19 -3.04 10.50 4.81
N VAL A 20 -4.28 10.07 5.06
CA VAL A 20 -4.74 9.70 6.40
C VAL A 20 -3.89 8.55 6.94
N LEU A 21 -3.69 7.50 6.13
CA LEU A 21 -2.86 6.36 6.49
C LEU A 21 -1.45 6.80 6.85
N VAL A 22 -0.78 7.60 6.00
CA VAL A 22 0.58 8.12 6.29
C VAL A 22 0.58 8.88 7.62
N ALA A 23 -0.33 9.84 7.78
CA ALA A 23 -0.32 10.70 8.97
C ALA A 23 -0.55 9.90 10.25
N VAL A 24 -1.49 8.96 10.24
CA VAL A 24 -1.79 8.09 11.38
C VAL A 24 -0.62 7.14 11.68
N SER A 25 -0.05 6.49 10.67
CA SER A 25 1.05 5.55 10.87
C SER A 25 2.33 6.23 11.33
N VAL A 26 2.63 7.40 10.78
CA VAL A 26 3.76 8.22 11.20
C VAL A 26 3.54 8.72 12.62
N ALA A 27 2.35 9.24 12.95
CA ALA A 27 2.04 9.69 14.30
C ALA A 27 2.13 8.55 15.32
N GLY A 28 1.54 7.38 15.03
CA GLY A 28 1.62 6.19 15.89
C GLY A 28 3.05 5.74 16.16
N THR A 29 3.91 5.77 15.13
CA THR A 29 5.34 5.49 15.26
C THR A 29 6.00 6.43 16.26
N LEU A 30 5.74 7.73 16.10
CA LEU A 30 6.34 8.76 16.93
C LEU A 30 5.82 8.71 18.37
N PHE A 31 4.54 8.37 18.57
CA PHE A 31 3.95 8.18 19.90
C PHE A 31 4.56 6.99 20.63
N LEU A 32 4.74 5.87 19.92
CA LEU A 32 5.36 4.69 20.51
C LEU A 32 6.81 4.97 20.91
N ALA A 33 7.59 5.59 20.01
CA ALA A 33 8.97 5.98 20.27
C ALA A 33 9.12 7.10 21.32
N SER A 34 8.04 7.83 21.63
CA SER A 34 8.03 8.84 22.68
C SER A 34 7.58 8.28 24.03
N PHE A 35 7.24 6.99 24.12
CA PHE A 35 6.72 6.40 25.34
C PHE A 35 7.79 6.46 26.46
N PRO A 36 7.51 7.11 27.61
CA PRO A 36 8.51 7.27 28.67
C PRO A 36 9.07 5.94 29.20
N GLY A 37 8.24 4.90 29.24
CA GLY A 37 8.60 3.56 29.70
C GLY A 37 9.11 2.62 28.61
N GLU A 38 9.54 3.11 27.44
CA GLU A 38 9.98 2.26 26.33
C GLU A 38 11.09 1.29 26.74
N GLY A 39 12.09 1.77 27.48
CA GLY A 39 13.20 0.92 27.95
C GLY A 39 12.73 -0.18 28.90
N GLU A 40 11.86 0.16 29.85
CA GLU A 40 11.31 -0.81 30.81
C GLU A 40 10.35 -1.80 30.14
N ALA A 41 9.48 -1.33 29.25
CA ALA A 41 8.59 -2.18 28.47
C ALA A 41 9.38 -3.14 27.58
N THR A 42 10.47 -2.66 26.94
CA THR A 42 11.37 -3.49 26.14
C THR A 42 12.10 -4.51 27.00
N ALA A 43 12.65 -4.10 28.15
CA ALA A 43 13.32 -5.01 29.08
C ALA A 43 12.37 -6.08 29.63
N ARG A 44 11.14 -5.71 30.01
CA ARG A 44 10.09 -6.65 30.42
C ARG A 44 9.72 -7.60 29.30
N LEU A 45 9.53 -7.09 28.07
CA LEU A 45 9.21 -7.91 26.90
C LEU A 45 10.34 -8.91 26.60
N LEU A 46 11.61 -8.48 26.69
CA LEU A 46 12.77 -9.37 26.55
C LEU A 46 12.81 -10.41 27.67
N GLY A 47 12.47 -10.02 28.91
CA GLY A 47 12.29 -10.94 30.03
C GLY A 47 11.21 -11.98 29.75
N CYS A 48 10.07 -11.58 29.18
CA CYS A 48 8.99 -12.48 28.75
C CYS A 48 9.45 -13.45 27.65
N LEU A 49 10.34 -13.02 26.76
CA LEU A 49 10.87 -13.86 25.67
C LEU A 49 12.00 -14.80 26.14
N GLY A 50 12.64 -14.49 27.27
CA GLY A 50 13.60 -15.37 27.94
C GLY A 50 12.94 -16.43 28.83
N VAL A 51 11.60 -16.48 28.85
CA VAL A 51 10.84 -17.50 29.56
C VAL A 51 11.05 -18.87 28.90
N ASP A 52 11.19 -19.90 29.73
CA ASP A 52 11.31 -21.31 29.33
C ASP A 52 10.28 -21.65 28.24
N PRO A 53 10.67 -22.33 27.14
CA PRO A 53 9.76 -22.79 26.09
C PRO A 53 8.49 -23.50 26.61
N GLU A 54 8.56 -24.15 27.78
CA GLU A 54 7.41 -24.80 28.42
C GLU A 54 6.33 -23.83 28.91
N ARG A 55 6.64 -22.54 29.04
CA ARG A 55 5.73 -21.48 29.53
C ARG A 55 5.29 -20.51 28.43
N TYR A 56 5.28 -20.97 27.18
CA TYR A 56 4.85 -20.16 26.04
C TYR A 56 3.43 -19.57 26.20
N ASP A 57 2.56 -20.25 26.97
CA ASP A 57 1.21 -19.80 27.28
C ASP A 57 1.15 -18.59 28.23
N GLU A 58 2.22 -18.31 28.98
CA GLU A 58 2.35 -17.15 29.87
C GLU A 58 2.84 -15.89 29.13
N VAL A 59 3.49 -16.06 27.97
CA VAL A 59 4.06 -14.96 27.17
C VAL A 59 3.01 -13.90 26.80
N PRO A 60 1.76 -14.23 26.40
CA PRO A 60 0.74 -13.23 26.11
C PRO A 60 0.38 -12.35 27.31
N ALA A 61 0.21 -12.93 28.50
CA ALA A 61 -0.13 -12.18 29.71
C ALA A 61 1.03 -11.27 30.14
N CYS A 62 2.27 -11.78 30.04
CA CYS A 62 3.48 -11.01 30.29
C CYS A 62 3.61 -9.84 29.29
N ALA A 63 3.45 -10.10 27.99
CA ALA A 63 3.53 -9.08 26.95
C ALA A 63 2.43 -8.02 27.07
N ASP A 64 1.20 -8.41 27.43
CA ASP A 64 0.09 -7.47 27.65
C ASP A 64 0.40 -6.53 28.83
N SER A 65 0.91 -7.09 29.94
CA SER A 65 1.33 -6.28 31.09
C SER A 65 2.45 -5.30 30.73
N ALA A 66 3.40 -5.71 29.88
CA ALA A 66 4.51 -4.86 29.45
C ALA A 66 4.10 -3.77 28.46
N LEU A 67 3.12 -4.04 27.59
CA LEU A 67 2.73 -3.13 26.50
C LEU A 67 1.47 -2.30 26.79
N SER A 68 0.66 -2.65 27.79
CA SER A 68 -0.60 -1.96 28.13
C SER A 68 -0.40 -0.43 28.29
N GLY A 69 0.65 -0.01 28.98
CA GLY A 69 1.01 1.40 29.15
C GLY A 69 1.34 2.10 27.82
N ALA A 70 2.08 1.43 26.94
CA ALA A 70 2.40 1.93 25.61
C ALA A 70 1.14 2.03 24.73
N TRP A 71 0.22 1.06 24.83
CA TRP A 71 -1.04 1.09 24.09
C TRP A 71 -1.97 2.21 24.54
N ALA A 72 -2.11 2.39 25.85
CA ALA A 72 -2.84 3.53 26.40
C ALA A 72 -2.24 4.83 25.88
N TRP A 73 -0.91 4.98 25.96
CA TRP A 73 -0.18 6.15 25.49
C TRP A 73 -0.44 6.46 24.00
N VAL A 74 -0.26 5.49 23.11
CA VAL A 74 -0.52 5.64 21.67
C VAL A 74 -1.99 5.99 21.42
N THR A 75 -2.92 5.35 22.13
CA THR A 75 -4.36 5.58 21.99
C THR A 75 -4.74 7.00 22.38
N TRP A 76 -4.25 7.50 23.53
CA TRP A 76 -4.50 8.87 24.00
C TRP A 76 -3.99 9.91 23.01
N TRP A 77 -2.75 9.75 22.54
CA TRP A 77 -2.16 10.68 21.57
C TRP A 77 -2.85 10.62 20.21
N MET A 78 -3.24 9.43 19.75
CA MET A 78 -4.02 9.27 18.52
C MET A 78 -5.39 9.95 18.63
N ALA A 79 -6.09 9.75 19.74
CA ALA A 79 -7.36 10.41 20.01
C ALA A 79 -7.18 11.94 20.04
N GLY A 80 -6.15 12.44 20.72
CA GLY A 80 -5.81 13.86 20.75
C GLY A 80 -5.48 14.44 19.37
N PHE A 81 -4.72 13.71 18.55
CA PHE A 81 -4.42 14.07 17.17
C PHE A 81 -5.68 14.18 16.30
N LEU A 82 -6.55 13.16 16.36
CA LEU A 82 -7.80 13.15 15.59
C LEU A 82 -8.76 14.26 16.07
N LEU A 83 -8.89 14.46 17.38
CA LEU A 83 -9.68 15.53 17.97
C LEU A 83 -9.17 16.90 17.52
N LEU A 84 -7.85 17.14 17.58
CA LEU A 84 -7.25 18.38 17.10
C LEU A 84 -7.50 18.60 15.61
N ALA A 85 -7.37 17.57 14.78
CA ALA A 85 -7.69 17.66 13.35
C ALA A 85 -9.16 18.04 13.13
N LEU A 86 -10.09 17.48 13.89
CA LEU A 86 -11.52 17.82 13.81
C LEU A 86 -11.78 19.28 14.26
N LEU A 87 -11.17 19.72 15.35
CA LEU A 87 -11.30 21.10 15.85
C LEU A 87 -10.73 22.11 14.86
N LEU A 88 -9.53 21.86 14.32
CA LEU A 88 -8.93 22.68 13.27
C LEU A 88 -9.83 22.72 12.03
N ARG A 89 -10.42 21.59 11.65
CA ARG A 89 -11.32 21.51 10.49
C ARG A 89 -12.60 22.32 10.69
N ALA A 90 -13.18 22.26 11.89
CA ALA A 90 -14.39 22.99 12.25
C ALA A 90 -14.14 24.50 12.40
N GLY A 91 -12.96 24.88 12.90
CA GLY A 91 -12.55 26.26 13.09
C GLY A 91 -12.04 26.96 11.83
N ASP A 92 -11.50 26.22 10.85
CA ASP A 92 -10.83 26.80 9.66
C ASP A 92 -11.67 27.85 8.92
N PRO A 93 -12.98 27.67 8.65
CA PRO A 93 -13.77 28.68 7.95
C PRO A 93 -13.86 30.00 8.72
N ARG A 94 -14.18 29.95 10.02
CA ARG A 94 -14.30 31.14 10.87
C ARG A 94 -12.95 31.84 11.01
N TRP A 95 -11.88 31.07 11.17
CA TRP A 95 -10.53 31.59 11.28
C TRP A 95 -10.09 32.29 9.98
N ARG A 96 -10.39 31.73 8.80
CA ARG A 96 -10.11 32.39 7.51
C ARG A 96 -10.90 33.67 7.33
N ILE A 97 -12.21 33.65 7.63
CA ILE A 97 -13.08 34.82 7.54
C ILE A 97 -12.51 35.96 8.38
N ARG A 98 -12.17 35.69 9.66
CA ARG A 98 -11.59 36.69 10.56
C ARG A 98 -10.20 37.16 10.11
N ARG A 99 -9.29 36.23 9.79
CA ARG A 99 -7.89 36.57 9.47
C ARG A 99 -7.75 37.32 8.14
N GLN A 100 -8.61 37.03 7.16
CA GLN A 100 -8.55 37.64 5.84
C GLN A 100 -9.53 38.81 5.69
N ASP A 101 -10.21 39.21 6.77
CA ASP A 101 -11.27 40.23 6.79
C ASP A 101 -12.28 40.02 5.64
N LEU A 102 -12.81 38.80 5.56
CA LEU A 102 -13.76 38.44 4.51
C LEU A 102 -15.14 38.94 4.91
N ARG A 103 -15.76 39.74 4.03
CA ARG A 103 -17.08 40.32 4.27
C ARG A 103 -18.04 39.90 3.18
N ALA A 104 -19.30 39.71 3.57
CA ALA A 104 -20.38 39.63 2.60
C ALA A 104 -20.41 40.98 1.88
N PRO A 105 -20.31 41.01 0.56
CA PRO A 105 -20.34 42.26 -0.16
C PRO A 105 -21.75 42.87 -0.14
N GLU A 106 -21.81 44.18 0.04
CA GLU A 106 -23.01 44.96 -0.24
C GLU A 106 -23.05 45.20 -1.75
N TRP A 107 -23.70 44.28 -2.44
CA TRP A 107 -23.85 44.33 -3.88
C TRP A 107 -25.19 44.92 -4.26
N ASP A 108 -25.16 45.83 -5.23
CA ASP A 108 -26.33 46.07 -6.05
C ASP A 108 -26.65 44.77 -6.81
N GLU A 109 -27.82 44.18 -6.56
CA GLU A 109 -28.24 42.92 -7.19
C GLU A 109 -28.29 43.02 -8.72
N SER A 110 -28.44 44.25 -9.25
CA SER A 110 -28.43 44.52 -10.69
C SER A 110 -27.02 44.66 -11.28
N ALA A 111 -25.97 44.71 -10.46
CA ALA A 111 -24.61 44.84 -10.94
C ALA A 111 -24.22 43.64 -11.80
N ALA A 112 -23.71 43.90 -13.00
CA ALA A 112 -23.36 42.87 -13.98
C ALA A 112 -22.53 41.66 -13.43
N PRO A 113 -21.48 41.83 -12.60
CA PRO A 113 -20.75 40.67 -12.04
C PRO A 113 -21.59 39.83 -11.07
N VAL A 114 -22.59 40.43 -10.42
CA VAL A 114 -23.48 39.78 -9.44
C VAL A 114 -24.51 38.93 -10.16
N VAL A 115 -25.11 39.48 -11.21
CA VAL A 115 -26.03 38.76 -12.11
C VAL A 115 -25.30 37.56 -12.73
N ALA A 116 -24.10 37.79 -13.27
CA ALA A 116 -23.29 36.72 -13.86
C ALA A 116 -22.93 35.64 -12.82
N LEU A 117 -22.52 36.02 -11.61
CA LEU A 117 -22.20 35.07 -10.55
C LEU A 117 -23.42 34.25 -10.11
N THR A 118 -24.57 34.90 -9.92
CA THR A 118 -25.81 34.23 -9.49
C THR A 118 -26.24 33.19 -10.52
N ASP A 119 -26.20 33.55 -11.80
CA ASP A 119 -26.49 32.66 -12.92
C ASP A 119 -25.49 31.47 -13.02
N LEU A 120 -24.21 31.70 -12.73
CA LEU A 120 -23.22 30.63 -12.65
C LEU A 120 -23.47 29.68 -11.47
N VAL A 121 -23.75 30.22 -10.29
CA VAL A 121 -24.06 29.45 -9.07
C VAL A 121 -25.27 28.55 -9.30
N ASP A 122 -26.34 29.10 -9.86
CA ASP A 122 -27.59 28.38 -10.07
C ASP A 122 -27.46 27.24 -11.08
N ARG A 123 -26.65 27.44 -12.14
CA ARG A 123 -26.42 26.41 -13.15
C ARG A 123 -25.46 25.31 -12.71
N ILE A 124 -24.41 25.64 -11.96
CA ILE A 124 -23.33 24.69 -11.65
C ILE A 124 -23.61 23.92 -10.35
N VAL A 125 -24.15 24.59 -9.33
CA VAL A 125 -24.39 24.05 -7.98
C VAL A 125 -25.83 24.27 -7.49
N PRO A 126 -26.85 23.79 -8.23
CA PRO A 126 -28.25 23.96 -7.84
C PRO A 126 -28.49 23.36 -6.44
N GLY A 127 -29.16 24.14 -5.58
CA GLY A 127 -29.48 23.74 -4.21
C GLY A 127 -28.31 23.78 -3.21
N ARG A 128 -27.13 24.27 -3.60
CA ARG A 128 -25.96 24.45 -2.71
C ARG A 128 -25.28 25.79 -2.94
N ARG A 129 -26.05 26.88 -2.82
CA ARG A 129 -25.54 28.24 -3.03
C ARG A 129 -24.42 28.56 -2.03
N PRO A 130 -23.17 28.80 -2.48
CA PRO A 130 -22.11 29.21 -1.59
C PRO A 130 -22.33 30.63 -1.10
N VAL A 131 -21.95 30.90 0.16
CA VAL A 131 -21.92 32.26 0.68
C VAL A 131 -20.73 32.98 0.04
N VAL A 132 -21.01 34.03 -0.73
CA VAL A 132 -19.99 34.78 -1.42
C VAL A 132 -19.39 35.84 -0.51
N LEU A 133 -18.06 35.90 -0.45
CA LEU A 133 -17.31 36.81 0.39
C LEU A 133 -16.26 37.54 -0.44
N LEU A 134 -16.05 38.82 -0.16
CA LEU A 134 -14.94 39.60 -0.70
C LEU A 134 -13.86 39.80 0.35
N SER A 135 -12.59 39.85 -0.10
CA SER A 135 -11.52 40.31 0.79
C SER A 135 -11.68 41.80 1.06
N GLY A 136 -11.78 42.18 2.34
CA GLY A 136 -11.89 43.58 2.76
C GLY A 136 -10.63 44.41 2.49
N ARG A 137 -9.49 43.76 2.20
CA ARG A 137 -8.28 44.43 1.75
C ARG A 137 -8.32 44.59 0.23
N ALA A 138 -8.05 45.79 -0.26
CA ALA A 138 -7.86 46.06 -1.68
C ALA A 138 -6.72 45.17 -2.21
N ASN A 139 -7.08 44.08 -2.89
CA ASN A 139 -6.15 43.13 -3.42
C ASN A 139 -6.27 43.16 -4.94
N ARG A 140 -5.17 43.51 -5.62
CA ARG A 140 -5.13 43.63 -7.08
C ARG A 140 -5.14 42.27 -7.78
N THR A 141 -5.00 41.16 -7.05
CA THR A 141 -5.04 39.82 -7.65
C THR A 141 -6.44 39.49 -8.20
N SER A 142 -6.46 38.83 -9.36
CA SER A 142 -7.69 38.37 -10.02
C SER A 142 -7.93 36.89 -9.70
N GLY A 143 -8.09 36.57 -8.41
CA GLY A 143 -8.23 35.20 -7.92
C GLY A 143 -9.55 34.92 -7.20
N GLY A 144 -9.77 33.64 -6.91
CA GLY A 144 -10.86 33.14 -6.09
C GLY A 144 -10.41 32.00 -5.18
N GLN A 145 -11.25 31.63 -4.23
CA GLN A 145 -11.06 30.42 -3.42
C GLN A 145 -12.39 29.91 -2.86
N ALA A 146 -12.73 28.67 -3.16
CA ALA A 146 -13.78 27.93 -2.46
C ALA A 146 -13.24 27.28 -1.16
N PHE A 147 -13.96 27.44 -0.05
CA PHE A 147 -13.65 26.81 1.23
C PHE A 147 -14.92 26.50 2.03
N GLY A 148 -14.78 25.99 3.26
CA GLY A 148 -15.93 25.65 4.11
C GLY A 148 -16.19 24.15 4.21
N THR A 149 -17.45 23.76 4.30
CA THR A 149 -17.88 22.35 4.32
C THR A 149 -18.84 22.08 3.16
N ARG A 150 -19.13 20.81 2.87
CA ARG A 150 -20.10 20.46 1.82
C ARG A 150 -21.50 21.06 2.06
N ARG A 151 -21.89 21.28 3.31
CA ARG A 151 -23.20 21.85 3.70
C ARG A 151 -23.19 23.37 3.80
N ALA A 152 -22.05 23.96 4.09
CA ALA A 152 -21.86 25.41 4.18
C ALA A 152 -20.62 25.81 3.37
N PRO A 153 -20.74 25.85 2.03
CA PRO A 153 -19.67 26.31 1.16
C PRO A 153 -19.55 27.84 1.21
N PHE A 154 -18.31 28.33 1.20
CA PHE A 154 -17.99 29.75 1.05
C PHE A 154 -17.20 29.93 -0.24
N LEU A 155 -17.51 30.99 -0.98
CA LEU A 155 -16.80 31.39 -2.18
C LEU A 155 -16.14 32.74 -1.92
N ARG A 156 -14.82 32.77 -1.74
CA ARG A 156 -14.07 34.02 -1.69
C ARG A 156 -13.74 34.47 -3.10
N LEU A 157 -14.03 35.73 -3.42
CA LEU A 157 -13.55 36.39 -4.63
C LEU A 157 -12.63 37.55 -4.24
N ASP A 158 -11.51 37.70 -4.94
CA ASP A 158 -10.63 38.85 -4.74
C ASP A 158 -11.25 40.11 -5.35
N SER A 159 -11.06 41.26 -4.71
CA SER A 159 -11.61 42.54 -5.18
C SER A 159 -11.11 42.93 -6.57
N GLY A 160 -9.86 42.59 -6.92
CA GLY A 160 -9.30 42.77 -8.26
C GLY A 160 -10.00 41.96 -9.35
N LEU A 161 -10.54 40.77 -9.04
CA LEU A 161 -11.31 39.97 -9.99
C LEU A 161 -12.66 40.63 -10.31
N VAL A 162 -13.37 41.09 -9.28
CA VAL A 162 -14.68 41.76 -9.44
C VAL A 162 -14.53 43.10 -10.13
N ALA A 163 -13.56 43.92 -9.71
CA ALA A 163 -13.27 45.21 -10.35
C ALA A 163 -12.77 45.04 -11.80
N GLY A 164 -12.15 43.90 -12.12
CA GLY A 164 -11.70 43.55 -13.46
C GLY A 164 -12.79 43.07 -14.41
N TYR A 165 -14.02 42.80 -13.92
CA TYR A 165 -15.09 42.18 -14.70
C TYR A 165 -15.37 42.90 -16.03
N ARG A 166 -15.47 44.24 -16.01
CA ARG A 166 -15.74 45.02 -17.23
C ARG A 166 -14.65 44.90 -18.28
N ARG A 167 -13.40 44.67 -17.87
CA ARG A 167 -12.25 44.54 -18.77
C ARG A 167 -12.10 43.13 -19.32
N ASN A 168 -12.44 42.12 -18.53
CA ASN A 168 -12.31 40.72 -18.93
C ASN A 168 -13.38 39.85 -18.25
N PRO A 169 -14.62 39.83 -18.78
CA PRO A 169 -15.71 39.04 -18.21
C PRO A 169 -15.46 37.53 -18.32
N GLU A 170 -14.73 37.07 -19.34
CA GLU A 170 -14.41 35.66 -19.53
C GLU A 170 -13.41 35.14 -18.49
N LEU A 171 -12.44 35.97 -18.08
CA LEU A 171 -11.56 35.64 -16.95
C LEU A 171 -12.36 35.50 -15.65
N PHE A 172 -13.27 36.43 -15.37
CA PHE A 172 -14.15 36.35 -14.20
C PHE A 172 -14.97 35.06 -14.23
N ARG A 173 -15.63 34.79 -15.35
CA ARG A 173 -16.46 33.59 -15.55
C ARG A 173 -15.65 32.32 -15.33
N SER A 174 -14.47 32.21 -15.94
CA SER A 174 -13.62 31.03 -15.83
C SER A 174 -13.11 30.79 -14.41
N VAL A 175 -12.68 31.84 -13.71
CA VAL A 175 -12.22 31.73 -12.31
C VAL A 175 -13.39 31.32 -11.40
N VAL A 176 -14.57 31.93 -11.56
CA VAL A 176 -15.76 31.57 -10.79
C VAL A 176 -16.17 30.11 -11.06
N VAL A 177 -16.18 29.68 -12.32
CA VAL A 177 -16.48 28.29 -12.70
C VAL A 177 -15.50 27.32 -12.07
N HIS A 178 -14.21 27.64 -12.03
CA HIS A 178 -13.16 26.84 -11.37
C HIS A 178 -13.44 26.67 -9.87
N GLU A 179 -13.76 27.77 -9.18
CA GLU A 179 -14.08 27.70 -7.76
C GLU A 179 -15.40 26.98 -7.49
N LEU A 180 -16.41 27.15 -8.36
CA LEU A 180 -17.67 26.41 -8.28
C LEU A 180 -17.50 24.93 -8.62
N ALA A 181 -16.52 24.55 -9.44
CA ALA A 181 -16.17 23.17 -9.70
C ALA A 181 -15.80 22.47 -8.38
N HIS A 182 -15.00 23.12 -7.54
CA HIS A 182 -14.67 22.63 -6.19
C HIS A 182 -15.91 22.51 -5.30
N VAL A 183 -16.87 23.43 -5.38
CA VAL A 183 -18.12 23.33 -4.60
C VAL A 183 -18.97 22.14 -5.10
N ARG A 184 -19.07 21.97 -6.42
CA ARG A 184 -19.85 20.92 -7.07
C ARG A 184 -19.33 19.53 -6.75
N SER A 185 -18.02 19.31 -6.84
CA SER A 185 -17.37 18.03 -6.57
C SER A 185 -17.33 17.67 -5.08
N GLY A 186 -17.51 18.64 -4.18
CA GLY A 186 -17.55 18.44 -2.73
C GLY A 186 -16.16 18.34 -2.08
N ASP A 187 -15.09 18.29 -2.85
CA ASP A 187 -14.19 19.44 -2.94
C ASP A 187 -13.61 19.95 -1.61
N ILE A 188 -14.07 21.14 -1.28
CA ILE A 188 -13.86 21.88 -0.03
C ILE A 188 -13.86 21.01 1.24
N GLY A 189 -14.66 19.94 1.29
CA GLY A 189 -14.73 18.97 2.39
C GLY A 189 -13.37 18.34 2.68
N LEU A 190 -12.89 17.55 1.72
CA LEU A 190 -11.65 16.80 1.80
C LEU A 190 -10.41 17.72 1.79
N ASN A 191 -10.46 18.89 1.12
CA ASN A 191 -9.35 19.85 1.10
C ASN A 191 -9.12 20.41 2.51
N GLY A 192 -10.21 20.84 3.15
CA GLY A 192 -10.16 21.27 4.55
C GLY A 192 -9.67 20.15 5.47
N ALA A 193 -10.12 18.90 5.27
CA ALA A 193 -9.68 17.77 6.09
C ALA A 193 -8.19 17.48 5.93
N ALA A 194 -7.67 17.45 4.69
CA ALA A 194 -6.25 17.24 4.42
C ALA A 194 -5.36 18.33 5.04
N VAL A 195 -5.80 19.59 4.99
CA VAL A 195 -5.11 20.71 5.64
C VAL A 195 -5.14 20.58 7.16
N ALA A 196 -6.28 20.19 7.74
CA ALA A 196 -6.43 20.05 9.18
C ALA A 196 -5.60 18.89 9.75
N ILE A 197 -5.62 17.73 9.10
CA ILE A 197 -4.79 16.56 9.43
C ILE A 197 -3.31 16.95 9.42
N TRP A 198 -2.85 17.64 8.37
CA TRP A 198 -1.47 18.10 8.27
C TRP A 198 -1.09 19.06 9.41
N ARG A 199 -1.93 20.05 9.70
CA ARG A 199 -1.66 20.99 10.80
C ARG A 199 -1.64 20.30 12.16
N ALA A 200 -2.61 19.41 12.41
CA ALA A 200 -2.65 18.61 13.63
C ALA A 200 -1.40 17.75 13.78
N PHE A 201 -0.96 17.11 12.69
CA PHE A 201 0.25 16.30 12.66
C PHE A 201 1.49 17.11 13.06
N VAL A 202 1.68 18.29 12.46
CA VAL A 202 2.82 19.17 12.77
C VAL A 202 2.77 19.66 14.22
N VAL A 203 1.60 20.08 14.72
CA VAL A 203 1.45 20.56 16.10
C VAL A 203 1.74 19.44 17.10
N VAL A 204 1.15 18.27 16.90
CA VAL A 204 1.31 17.13 17.80
C VAL A 204 2.75 16.63 17.79
N LEU A 205 3.36 16.51 16.61
CA LEU A 205 4.78 16.13 16.50
C LEU A 205 5.69 17.16 17.18
N GLY A 206 5.44 18.46 16.98
CA GLY A 206 6.18 19.52 17.68
C GLY A 206 6.05 19.39 19.19
N LEU A 207 4.84 19.15 19.70
CA LEU A 207 4.58 18.95 21.13
C LEU A 207 5.32 17.71 21.66
N LEU A 208 5.30 16.59 20.94
CA LEU A 208 6.06 15.39 21.32
C LEU A 208 7.56 15.67 21.41
N LEU A 209 8.13 16.38 20.44
CA LEU A 209 9.56 16.69 20.45
C LEU A 209 9.92 17.61 21.61
N VAL A 210 9.05 18.58 21.95
CA VAL A 210 9.25 19.45 23.12
C VAL A 210 9.14 18.65 24.42
N VAL A 211 8.11 17.81 24.56
CA VAL A 211 7.92 16.96 25.76
C VAL A 211 9.06 15.95 25.91
N ARG A 212 9.47 15.31 24.80
CA ARG A 212 10.57 14.36 24.81
C ARG A 212 11.87 15.10 25.07
N TYR A 213 12.31 16.05 24.25
CA TYR A 213 13.67 16.59 24.34
C TYR A 213 13.79 17.87 25.17
N GLY A 214 12.83 18.79 25.08
CA GLY A 214 12.91 20.10 25.75
C GLY A 214 12.60 20.08 27.25
N VAL A 215 11.56 19.36 27.68
CA VAL A 215 11.12 19.34 29.09
C VAL A 215 12.23 18.84 30.05
N PRO A 216 12.89 17.69 29.83
CA PRO A 216 13.93 17.22 30.74
C PRO A 216 15.10 18.19 30.86
N GLU A 217 15.50 18.82 29.75
CA GLU A 217 16.58 19.80 29.72
C GLU A 217 16.20 21.06 30.52
N LEU A 218 14.96 21.53 30.37
CA LEU A 218 14.43 22.67 31.14
C LEU A 218 14.32 22.40 32.64
N PHE A 219 14.09 21.15 33.06
CA PHE A 219 13.95 20.76 34.46
C PHE A 219 15.21 20.10 35.04
N GLY A 220 16.34 20.08 34.32
CA GLY A 220 17.58 19.46 34.79
C GLY A 220 17.49 17.96 35.05
N ILE A 221 16.52 17.27 34.44
CA ILE A 221 16.35 15.82 34.57
C ILE A 221 17.40 15.15 33.69
N THR A 222 18.50 14.71 34.31
CA THR A 222 19.56 13.97 33.63
C THR A 222 18.99 12.66 33.09
N ARG A 223 18.87 12.56 31.78
CA ARG A 223 18.65 11.26 31.13
C ARG A 223 19.99 10.55 31.01
N GLY A 224 19.97 9.22 31.14
CA GLY A 224 21.16 8.38 30.96
C GLY A 224 21.89 8.69 29.65
N ALA A 225 23.14 8.22 29.55
CA ALA A 225 24.11 8.55 28.50
C ALA A 225 23.63 8.40 27.03
N ASP A 226 22.49 7.73 26.78
CA ASP A 226 21.94 7.47 25.45
C ASP A 226 21.26 8.68 24.76
N THR A 227 21.00 9.77 25.48
CA THR A 227 20.43 11.00 24.90
C THR A 227 21.47 12.05 24.51
N GLY A 228 22.62 11.62 23.99
CA GLY A 228 23.60 12.52 23.42
C GLY A 228 23.02 13.40 22.29
N VAL A 229 23.65 14.55 22.04
CA VAL A 229 23.25 15.52 21.00
C VAL A 229 23.06 14.84 19.63
N GLY A 230 23.86 13.81 19.32
CA GLY A 230 23.74 13.02 18.08
C GLY A 230 22.39 12.29 17.94
N THR A 231 21.87 11.72 19.02
CA THR A 231 20.58 11.02 19.02
C THR A 231 19.44 12.02 18.76
N ALA A 232 19.45 13.17 19.44
CA ALA A 232 18.44 14.21 19.25
C ALA A 232 18.46 14.78 17.82
N ALA A 233 19.65 15.03 17.26
CA ALA A 233 19.81 15.49 15.88
C ALA A 233 19.26 14.47 14.86
N LEU A 234 19.55 13.18 15.05
CA LEU A 234 19.03 12.12 14.20
C LEU A 234 17.49 12.05 14.25
N TRP A 235 16.90 12.18 15.45
CA TRP A 235 15.45 12.23 15.61
C TRP A 235 14.82 13.45 14.95
N ALA A 236 15.46 14.63 15.04
CA ALA A 236 15.01 15.83 14.36
C ALA A 236 15.01 15.65 12.83
N VAL A 237 16.06 15.03 12.27
CA VAL A 237 16.12 14.70 10.84
C VAL A 237 15.02 13.72 10.44
N LYS A 238 14.82 12.64 11.21
CA LYS A 238 13.72 11.69 10.97
C LYS A 238 12.36 12.39 11.01
N ALA A 239 12.10 13.21 12.03
CA ALA A 239 10.88 13.99 12.15
C ALA A 239 10.69 14.94 10.94
N ALA A 240 11.74 15.63 10.51
CA ALA A 240 11.69 16.51 9.34
C ALA A 240 11.36 15.75 8.04
N LEU A 241 11.95 14.57 7.84
CA LEU A 241 11.65 13.71 6.69
C LEU A 241 10.19 13.22 6.70
N LEU A 242 9.68 12.86 7.87
CA LEU A 242 8.29 12.44 8.05
C LEU A 242 7.30 13.60 7.83
N VAL A 243 7.62 14.80 8.32
CA VAL A 243 6.90 16.06 8.03
C VAL A 243 6.90 16.33 6.53
N LEU A 244 8.04 16.18 5.86
CA LEU A 244 8.15 16.33 4.41
C LEU A 244 7.26 15.32 3.68
N LEU A 245 7.25 14.05 4.10
CA LEU A 245 6.44 13.00 3.51
C LEU A 245 4.94 13.32 3.59
N VAL A 246 4.43 13.66 4.78
CA VAL A 246 3.01 14.02 4.95
C VAL A 246 2.66 15.28 4.15
N ARG A 247 3.58 16.26 4.08
CA ARG A 247 3.41 17.45 3.24
C ARG A 247 3.29 17.10 1.76
N LEU A 248 4.15 16.21 1.26
CA LEU A 248 4.12 15.74 -0.13
C LEU A 248 2.83 14.98 -0.44
N ALA A 249 2.40 14.09 0.46
CA ALA A 249 1.13 13.39 0.35
C ALA A 249 -0.05 14.38 0.27
N ARG A 250 -0.09 15.38 1.17
CA ARG A 250 -1.10 16.46 1.15
C ARG A 250 -1.09 17.21 -0.18
N ASN A 251 0.08 17.65 -0.63
CA ASN A 251 0.20 18.38 -1.89
C ASN A 251 -0.23 17.54 -3.09
N SER A 252 -0.01 16.22 -3.07
CA SER A 252 -0.49 15.33 -4.14
C SER A 252 -2.02 15.29 -4.23
N VAL A 253 -2.72 15.32 -3.08
CA VAL A 253 -4.19 15.39 -3.01
C VAL A 253 -4.68 16.72 -3.56
N LEU A 254 -4.09 17.85 -3.12
CA LEU A 254 -4.50 19.18 -3.55
C LEU A 254 -4.30 19.36 -5.06
N ARG A 255 -3.13 18.99 -5.61
CA ARG A 255 -2.84 19.10 -7.04
C ARG A 255 -3.79 18.27 -7.90
N ALA A 256 -4.15 17.07 -7.46
CA ALA A 256 -5.10 16.21 -8.18
C ALA A 256 -6.42 16.92 -8.44
N ARG A 257 -6.89 17.68 -7.45
CA ARG A 257 -8.21 18.32 -7.44
C ARG A 257 -8.22 19.63 -8.19
N GLU A 258 -7.10 20.36 -8.17
CA GLU A 258 -6.94 21.50 -9.08
C GLU A 258 -7.05 21.06 -10.54
N HIS A 259 -6.49 19.90 -10.92
CA HIS A 259 -6.63 19.38 -12.28
C HIS A 259 -8.07 18.96 -12.62
N GLU A 260 -8.83 18.42 -11.66
CA GLU A 260 -10.24 18.09 -11.86
C GLU A 260 -11.10 19.35 -12.05
N ALA A 261 -10.85 20.37 -11.22
CA ALA A 261 -11.49 21.67 -11.37
C ALA A 261 -11.13 22.33 -12.70
N ASP A 262 -9.87 22.22 -13.13
CA ASP A 262 -9.41 22.75 -14.43
C ASP A 262 -10.15 22.13 -15.61
N LEU A 263 -10.27 20.80 -15.60
CA LEU A 263 -10.95 20.08 -16.66
C LEU A 263 -12.43 20.42 -16.70
N PHE A 264 -13.07 20.49 -15.53
CA PHE A 264 -14.46 20.91 -15.45
C PHE A 264 -14.64 22.32 -16.02
N THR A 265 -13.77 23.25 -15.66
CA THR A 265 -13.81 24.62 -16.18
C THR A 265 -13.64 24.63 -17.68
N ALA A 266 -12.60 24.00 -18.22
CA ALA A 266 -12.33 23.97 -19.65
C ALA A 266 -13.48 23.33 -20.45
N GLU A 267 -14.09 22.27 -19.92
CA GLU A 267 -15.26 21.63 -20.52
C GLU A 267 -16.50 22.53 -20.50
N TRP A 268 -16.65 23.35 -19.47
CA TRP A 268 -17.83 24.20 -19.27
C TRP A 268 -17.73 25.54 -20.01
N THR A 269 -16.55 26.17 -20.02
CA THR A 269 -16.30 27.44 -20.74
C THR A 269 -15.98 27.23 -22.21
N GLY A 270 -15.50 26.04 -22.60
CA GLY A 270 -14.98 25.77 -23.94
C GLY A 270 -13.56 26.27 -24.16
N GLU A 271 -12.95 26.94 -23.17
CA GLU A 271 -11.62 27.56 -23.28
C GLU A 271 -10.80 27.42 -22.00
N ALA A 272 -9.48 27.25 -22.16
CA ALA A 272 -8.49 27.22 -21.07
C ALA A 272 -7.84 28.59 -20.80
N THR A 273 -8.43 29.68 -21.32
CA THR A 273 -7.82 31.02 -21.41
C THR A 273 -7.46 31.62 -20.05
N TYR A 274 -8.17 31.28 -18.97
CA TYR A 274 -7.87 31.75 -17.61
C TYR A 274 -6.49 31.30 -17.07
N LEU A 275 -5.93 30.21 -17.59
CA LEU A 275 -4.60 29.73 -17.19
C LEU A 275 -3.46 30.53 -17.82
N VAL A 276 -3.72 31.22 -18.92
CA VAL A 276 -2.75 32.02 -19.68
C VAL A 276 -2.84 33.50 -19.30
N SER A 277 -4.06 33.98 -19.05
CA SER A 277 -4.36 35.40 -18.81
C SER A 277 -4.13 35.86 -17.38
N GLY A 278 -4.03 34.93 -16.43
CA GLY A 278 -3.66 35.29 -15.07
C GLY A 278 -2.16 35.57 -15.02
N ASP A 279 -1.77 36.67 -14.38
CA ASP A 279 -0.48 36.80 -13.69
C ASP A 279 -0.41 35.74 -12.57
N VAL A 280 -0.47 34.46 -12.95
CA VAL A 280 -0.14 33.34 -12.09
C VAL A 280 1.35 33.49 -11.94
N VAL A 281 1.75 34.32 -10.97
CA VAL A 281 3.12 34.43 -10.51
C VAL A 281 3.54 33.00 -10.26
N ASP A 282 4.30 32.45 -11.20
CA ASP A 282 4.70 31.05 -11.15
C ASP A 282 5.41 30.94 -9.81
N PRO A 283 4.85 30.20 -8.85
CA PRO A 283 5.33 30.28 -7.49
C PRO A 283 6.81 29.93 -7.57
N ARG A 284 7.68 30.91 -7.22
CA ARG A 284 9.14 30.76 -7.25
C ARG A 284 9.60 29.48 -6.54
N TRP A 285 8.73 28.92 -5.70
CA TRP A 285 8.87 27.66 -5.01
C TRP A 285 7.96 26.54 -5.58
N ARG A 286 8.59 25.53 -6.20
CA ARG A 286 7.97 24.30 -6.76
C ARG A 286 7.24 23.40 -5.74
N TRP A 287 7.29 23.74 -4.46
CA TRP A 287 6.65 23.02 -3.36
C TRP A 287 5.27 23.56 -2.97
N GLY A 288 4.72 24.48 -3.77
CA GLY A 288 3.37 24.98 -3.65
C GLY A 288 2.30 23.89 -3.82
N SER A 289 1.11 24.14 -3.26
CA SER A 289 -0.07 23.27 -3.40
C SER A 289 -0.67 23.31 -4.80
N HIS A 290 -0.44 24.40 -5.55
CA HIS A 290 -0.94 24.55 -6.91
C HIS A 290 0.06 23.99 -7.94
N PRO A 291 -0.40 23.28 -8.97
CA PRO A 291 0.44 22.92 -10.11
C PRO A 291 0.84 24.18 -10.90
N THR A 292 2.02 24.16 -11.51
CA THR A 292 2.49 25.24 -12.42
C THR A 292 1.54 25.39 -13.61
N ALA A 293 1.36 26.60 -14.15
CA ALA A 293 0.48 26.85 -15.29
C ALA A 293 0.78 25.94 -16.50
N ARG A 294 2.06 25.75 -16.84
CA ARG A 294 2.50 24.83 -17.90
C ARG A 294 2.01 23.40 -17.69
N HIS A 295 2.01 22.91 -16.45
CA HIS A 295 1.52 21.57 -16.14
C HIS A 295 -0.01 21.48 -16.26
N ARG A 296 -0.74 22.50 -15.81
CA ARG A 296 -2.21 22.57 -15.97
C ARG A 296 -2.61 22.57 -17.45
N LEU A 297 -1.97 23.41 -18.27
CA LEU A 297 -2.17 23.44 -19.72
C LEU A 297 -1.85 22.09 -20.38
N ALA A 298 -0.77 21.42 -19.95
CA ALA A 298 -0.42 20.10 -20.47
C ALA A 298 -1.46 19.03 -20.12
N VAL A 299 -2.09 19.12 -18.95
CA VAL A 299 -3.18 18.20 -18.52
C VAL A 299 -4.46 18.47 -19.31
N LEU A 300 -4.78 19.73 -19.58
CA LEU A 300 -5.92 20.09 -20.42
C LEU A 300 -5.73 19.63 -21.88
N ALA A 301 -4.53 19.76 -22.43
CA ALA A 301 -4.22 19.29 -23.78
C ALA A 301 -4.24 17.76 -23.90
N ASP A 302 -3.98 17.04 -22.81
CA ASP A 302 -3.92 15.57 -22.78
C ASP A 302 -4.39 15.06 -21.42
N HIS A 303 -5.67 14.70 -21.33
CA HIS A 303 -6.30 14.21 -20.09
C HIS A 303 -5.58 12.97 -19.52
N ARG A 304 -4.82 12.22 -20.34
CA ARG A 304 -4.03 11.07 -19.88
C ARG A 304 -2.91 11.48 -18.93
N ARG A 305 -2.60 12.79 -18.83
CA ARG A 305 -1.60 13.37 -17.94
C ARG A 305 -2.13 13.80 -16.57
N LEU A 306 -3.43 13.64 -16.29
CA LEU A 306 -4.05 13.95 -14.98
C LEU A 306 -3.32 13.30 -13.78
N ALA A 307 -2.73 12.13 -14.00
CA ALA A 307 -2.04 11.39 -12.96
C ALA A 307 -1.12 10.32 -13.57
N PRO A 308 -0.03 10.68 -14.27
CA PRO A 308 0.92 9.67 -14.68
C PRO A 308 1.42 8.94 -13.42
N PRO A 309 1.46 7.61 -13.42
CA PRO A 309 2.23 6.89 -12.42
C PRO A 309 3.67 7.44 -12.48
N THR A 310 4.15 8.00 -11.36
CA THR A 310 5.52 8.53 -11.21
C THR A 310 6.29 7.72 -10.18
N PHE A 311 7.61 7.85 -10.19
CA PHE A 311 8.48 7.30 -9.14
C PHE A 311 8.05 7.84 -7.77
N GLY A 312 7.85 9.15 -7.64
CA GLY A 312 7.48 9.79 -6.38
C GLY A 312 6.15 9.29 -5.81
N SER A 313 5.13 9.05 -6.65
CA SER A 313 3.87 8.47 -6.16
C SER A 313 4.03 7.05 -5.66
N GLY A 314 4.84 6.22 -6.34
CA GLY A 314 5.17 4.88 -5.86
C GLY A 314 5.93 4.94 -4.54
N LEU A 315 6.96 5.78 -4.48
CA LEU A 315 7.79 6.00 -3.29
C LEU A 315 6.95 6.35 -2.07
N VAL A 316 6.08 7.36 -2.18
CA VAL A 316 5.21 7.78 -1.07
C VAL A 316 4.31 6.63 -0.64
N VAL A 317 3.70 5.91 -1.57
CA VAL A 317 2.83 4.76 -1.24
C VAL A 317 3.61 3.67 -0.52
N GLY A 318 4.80 3.31 -1.01
CA GLY A 318 5.61 2.25 -0.43
C GLY A 318 6.05 2.60 0.99
N LEU A 319 6.54 3.83 1.17
CA LEU A 319 6.92 4.34 2.49
C LEU A 319 5.73 4.29 3.45
N SER A 320 4.57 4.76 3.00
CA SER A 320 3.34 4.80 3.81
C SER A 320 2.82 3.41 4.15
N ALA A 321 2.82 2.49 3.18
CA ALA A 321 2.38 1.12 3.37
C ALA A 321 3.28 0.39 4.37
N GLN A 322 4.61 0.56 4.28
CA GLN A 322 5.53 -0.08 5.22
C GLN A 322 5.48 0.55 6.63
N LEU A 323 5.32 1.87 6.72
CA LEU A 323 5.12 2.55 8.00
C LEU A 323 3.82 2.07 8.66
N ALA A 324 2.73 2.01 7.89
CA ALA A 324 1.44 1.52 8.35
C ALA A 324 1.48 0.06 8.77
N TRP A 325 2.14 -0.76 7.96
CA TRP A 325 2.36 -2.17 8.23
C TRP A 325 2.95 -2.36 9.62
N ARG A 326 4.05 -1.66 9.90
CA ARG A 326 4.79 -1.83 11.14
C ARG A 326 3.96 -1.46 12.36
N GLN A 327 3.25 -0.34 12.30
CA GLN A 327 2.36 0.08 13.39
C GLN A 327 1.23 -0.90 13.62
N TYR A 328 0.63 -1.37 12.53
CA TYR A 328 -0.46 -2.34 12.61
C TYR A 328 0.01 -3.70 13.12
N SER A 329 1.18 -4.16 12.68
CA SER A 329 1.79 -5.40 13.18
C SER A 329 2.05 -5.32 14.67
N LEU A 330 2.55 -4.19 15.18
CA LEU A 330 2.72 -4.01 16.62
C LEU A 330 1.37 -4.03 17.33
N LEU A 331 0.37 -3.28 16.85
CA LEU A 331 -0.99 -3.22 17.43
C LEU A 331 -1.65 -4.60 17.49
N ILE A 332 -1.62 -5.33 16.38
CA ILE A 332 -2.18 -6.67 16.32
C ILE A 332 -1.40 -7.62 17.21
N SER A 333 -0.08 -7.62 17.14
CA SER A 333 0.73 -8.55 17.91
C SER A 333 0.50 -8.34 19.41
N GLY A 334 0.36 -7.08 19.85
CA GLY A 334 -0.06 -6.74 21.21
C GLY A 334 -1.47 -7.27 21.52
N ALA A 335 -2.46 -6.93 20.71
CA ALA A 335 -3.87 -7.30 20.95
C ALA A 335 -4.14 -8.83 20.86
N THR A 336 -3.34 -9.57 20.10
CA THR A 336 -3.53 -11.01 19.87
C THR A 336 -2.51 -11.88 20.59
N GLY A 337 -1.58 -11.29 21.37
CA GLY A 337 -0.52 -12.02 22.07
C GLY A 337 0.36 -12.85 21.12
N PHE A 338 0.72 -12.29 19.96
CA PHE A 338 1.54 -12.95 18.93
C PHE A 338 0.97 -14.28 18.37
N ARG A 339 -0.32 -14.56 18.56
CA ARG A 339 -0.96 -15.78 18.03
C ARG A 339 -0.99 -15.79 16.51
N SER A 340 -1.13 -16.99 15.93
CA SER A 340 -1.26 -17.21 14.48
C SER A 340 -2.37 -16.38 13.81
N VAL A 341 -3.44 -16.05 14.55
CA VAL A 341 -4.52 -15.15 14.12
C VAL A 341 -3.98 -13.75 13.82
N GLY A 342 -3.09 -13.22 14.65
CA GLY A 342 -2.47 -11.92 14.44
C GLY A 342 -1.66 -11.86 13.16
N PHE A 343 -0.85 -12.88 12.89
CA PHE A 343 -0.11 -12.99 11.64
C PHE A 343 -1.03 -13.03 10.41
N VAL A 344 -2.13 -13.79 10.46
CA VAL A 344 -3.10 -13.85 9.36
C VAL A 344 -3.76 -12.49 9.12
N LEU A 345 -4.20 -11.81 10.18
CA LEU A 345 -4.82 -10.48 10.08
C LEU A 345 -3.85 -9.43 9.55
N GLN A 346 -2.58 -9.52 9.96
CA GLN A 346 -1.50 -8.72 9.42
C GLN A 346 -1.37 -8.95 7.90
N VAL A 347 -1.05 -10.18 7.48
CA VAL A 347 -0.90 -10.54 6.06
C VAL A 347 -2.13 -10.11 5.24
N ALA A 348 -3.33 -10.28 5.80
CA ALA A 348 -4.58 -9.86 5.19
C ALA A 348 -4.66 -8.34 4.98
N LEU A 349 -4.43 -7.52 6.02
CA LEU A 349 -4.52 -6.07 5.87
C LEU A 349 -3.49 -5.54 4.88
N TRP A 350 -2.25 -6.03 4.94
CA TRP A 350 -1.18 -5.58 4.05
C TRP A 350 -1.48 -5.93 2.59
N GLY A 351 -1.92 -7.16 2.34
CA GLY A 351 -2.35 -7.59 1.01
C GLY A 351 -3.53 -6.78 0.49
N VAL A 352 -4.47 -6.36 1.36
CA VAL A 352 -5.58 -5.47 1.00
C VAL A 352 -5.09 -4.07 0.62
N VAL A 353 -4.22 -3.45 1.41
CA VAL A 353 -3.69 -2.11 1.12
C VAL A 353 -2.88 -2.11 -0.18
N LEU A 354 -1.97 -3.08 -0.33
CA LEU A 354 -1.16 -3.23 -1.54
C LEU A 354 -2.03 -3.56 -2.75
N GLY A 355 -2.98 -4.49 -2.60
CA GLY A 355 -3.93 -4.88 -3.64
C GLY A 355 -4.78 -3.69 -4.10
N ALA A 356 -5.34 -2.91 -3.17
CA ALA A 356 -6.09 -1.71 -3.49
C ALA A 356 -5.25 -0.67 -4.26
N PHE A 357 -3.99 -0.48 -3.86
CA PHE A 357 -3.06 0.39 -4.60
C PHE A 357 -2.78 -0.12 -6.02
N VAL A 358 -2.50 -1.43 -6.16
CA VAL A 358 -2.22 -2.05 -7.44
C VAL A 358 -3.43 -1.93 -8.38
N ILE A 359 -4.63 -2.24 -7.87
CA ILE A 359 -5.88 -2.11 -8.62
C ILE A 359 -6.13 -0.66 -9.05
N ALA A 360 -5.99 0.30 -8.12
CA ALA A 360 -6.18 1.71 -8.43
C ALA A 360 -5.20 2.19 -9.51
N THR A 361 -3.91 1.88 -9.37
CA THR A 361 -2.87 2.26 -10.32
C THR A 361 -3.07 1.60 -11.68
N ALA A 362 -3.41 0.31 -11.70
CA ALA A 362 -3.70 -0.43 -12.91
C ALA A 362 -4.92 0.11 -13.65
N ALA A 363 -6.00 0.45 -12.92
CA ALA A 363 -7.19 1.05 -13.49
C ALA A 363 -6.91 2.42 -14.13
N LEU A 364 -6.14 3.26 -13.45
CA LEU A 364 -5.71 4.57 -13.99
C LEU A 364 -4.88 4.41 -15.25
N ALA A 365 -3.91 3.52 -15.20
CA ALA A 365 -2.98 3.36 -16.29
C ALA A 365 -3.63 2.69 -17.51
N SER A 366 -4.58 1.78 -17.28
CA SER A 366 -5.46 1.24 -18.32
C SER A 366 -6.31 2.33 -18.95
N ALA A 367 -6.89 3.25 -18.17
CA ALA A 367 -7.69 4.35 -18.72
C ALA A 367 -6.82 5.32 -19.54
N ALA A 368 -5.61 5.60 -19.06
CA ALA A 368 -4.69 6.56 -19.69
C ALA A 368 -3.79 5.95 -20.78
N HIS A 369 -3.91 4.66 -21.10
CA HIS A 369 -3.05 3.96 -22.09
C HIS A 369 -1.55 4.22 -21.86
N VAL A 370 -1.15 4.16 -20.59
CA VAL A 370 0.21 4.54 -20.18
C VAL A 370 1.22 3.50 -20.68
N PRO A 371 2.38 3.91 -21.22
CA PRO A 371 3.41 2.97 -21.65
C PRO A 371 3.98 2.19 -20.45
N TRP A 372 4.36 0.93 -20.69
CA TRP A 372 4.78 -0.02 -19.65
C TRP A 372 5.95 0.49 -18.78
N TRP A 373 6.89 1.26 -19.35
CA TRP A 373 8.07 1.75 -18.62
C TRP A 373 7.69 2.70 -17.46
N ARG A 374 6.57 3.42 -17.55
CA ARG A 374 6.10 4.28 -16.44
C ARG A 374 5.61 3.46 -15.26
N PHE A 375 5.09 2.25 -15.50
CA PHE A 375 4.80 1.31 -14.41
C PHE A 375 6.08 0.86 -13.75
N ALA A 376 7.11 0.51 -14.52
CA ALA A 376 8.41 0.14 -13.96
C ALA A 376 8.98 1.26 -13.08
N VAL A 377 8.86 2.52 -13.50
CA VAL A 377 9.29 3.68 -12.71
C VAL A 377 8.48 3.84 -11.41
N THR A 378 7.15 3.68 -11.45
CA THR A 378 6.32 3.74 -10.23
C THR A 378 6.55 2.56 -9.31
N SER A 379 6.71 1.36 -9.83
CA SER A 379 7.03 0.16 -9.05
C SER A 379 8.42 0.23 -8.44
N ALA A 380 9.40 0.79 -9.15
CA ALA A 380 10.72 1.08 -8.58
C ALA A 380 10.59 2.06 -7.41
N GLY A 381 9.78 3.12 -7.58
CA GLY A 381 9.44 4.03 -6.49
C GLY A 381 8.82 3.28 -5.30
N LEU A 382 7.80 2.48 -5.53
CA LEU A 382 7.13 1.67 -4.51
C LEU A 382 8.11 0.76 -3.76
N ALA A 383 8.96 0.03 -4.49
CA ALA A 383 9.96 -0.86 -3.91
C ALA A 383 10.94 -0.09 -3.02
N VAL A 384 11.52 1.01 -3.52
CA VAL A 384 12.38 1.90 -2.73
C VAL A 384 11.65 2.44 -1.50
N GLY A 385 10.37 2.80 -1.64
CA GLY A 385 9.54 3.28 -0.54
C GLY A 385 9.35 2.22 0.54
N LEU A 386 9.10 0.97 0.16
CA LEU A 386 8.97 -0.14 1.10
C LEU A 386 10.30 -0.40 1.84
N VAL A 387 11.45 -0.35 1.14
CA VAL A 387 12.78 -0.50 1.77
C VAL A 387 13.00 0.61 2.80
N LEU A 388 12.87 1.86 2.35
CA LEU A 388 13.15 3.04 3.17
C LEU A 388 12.16 3.13 4.33
N GLY A 389 10.89 2.77 4.12
CA GLY A 389 9.89 2.72 5.18
C GLY A 389 10.16 1.63 6.22
N GLY A 390 10.87 0.55 5.87
CA GLY A 390 11.33 -0.45 6.83
C GLY A 390 12.45 0.09 7.71
N GLN A 391 13.41 0.77 7.09
CA GLN A 391 14.61 1.31 7.75
C GLN A 391 14.34 2.59 8.55
N ALA A 392 13.39 3.43 8.13
CA ALA A 392 13.12 4.72 8.75
C ALA A 392 12.64 4.64 10.22
N VAL A 393 12.18 3.47 10.66
CA VAL A 393 11.37 3.35 11.87
C VAL A 393 12.18 2.95 13.12
N PHE A 394 13.31 2.24 13.03
CA PHE A 394 13.81 1.55 14.23
C PHE A 394 15.26 1.73 14.70
N ASP A 395 16.25 2.05 13.87
CA ASP A 395 17.61 2.04 14.42
C ASP A 395 18.20 3.45 14.64
N ALA A 396 18.83 3.60 15.81
CA ALA A 396 19.73 4.71 16.14
C ALA A 396 21.01 4.68 15.27
N GLY A 397 21.25 3.59 14.54
CA GLY A 397 22.21 3.52 13.45
C GLY A 397 21.48 3.25 12.14
N VAL A 398 21.72 4.07 11.12
CA VAL A 398 21.31 3.72 9.75
C VAL A 398 22.13 2.51 9.33
N ARG A 399 21.62 1.30 9.58
CA ARG A 399 22.20 0.08 9.03
C ARG A 399 21.77 0.04 7.57
N TRP A 400 22.71 0.28 6.68
CA TRP A 400 22.47 0.10 5.26
C TRP A 400 21.93 -1.32 5.03
N PRO A 401 20.86 -1.50 4.24
CA PRO A 401 20.38 -2.82 3.92
C PRO A 401 21.54 -3.64 3.36
N SER A 402 21.66 -4.89 3.79
CA SER A 402 22.65 -5.80 3.21
C SER A 402 22.44 -5.88 1.69
N ALA A 403 23.50 -6.18 0.93
CA ALA A 403 23.38 -6.35 -0.52
C ALA A 403 22.26 -7.34 -0.89
N GLY A 404 22.07 -8.40 -0.10
CA GLY A 404 20.96 -9.35 -0.25
C GLY A 404 19.58 -8.73 -0.07
N ALA A 405 19.40 -7.84 0.93
CA ALA A 405 18.14 -7.11 1.10
C ALA A 405 17.86 -6.19 -0.09
N VAL A 406 18.88 -5.47 -0.59
CA VAL A 406 18.74 -4.62 -1.79
C VAL A 406 18.30 -5.44 -3.00
N VAL A 407 18.94 -6.58 -3.25
CA VAL A 407 18.57 -7.51 -4.34
C VAL A 407 17.15 -8.02 -4.16
N LEU A 408 16.76 -8.43 -2.96
CA LEU A 408 15.41 -8.91 -2.67
C LEU A 408 14.36 -7.84 -2.95
N PHE A 409 14.60 -6.61 -2.51
CA PHE A 409 13.69 -5.50 -2.77
C PHE A 409 13.63 -5.14 -4.25
N ALA A 410 14.73 -5.25 -4.99
CA ALA A 410 14.73 -5.10 -6.43
C ALA A 410 13.88 -6.18 -7.11
N LEU A 411 14.04 -7.45 -6.72
CA LEU A 411 13.21 -8.57 -7.21
C LEU A 411 11.74 -8.39 -6.86
N PHE A 412 11.43 -7.94 -5.65
CA PHE A 412 10.07 -7.59 -5.24
C PHE A 412 9.50 -6.45 -6.10
N GLY A 413 10.29 -5.42 -6.39
CA GLY A 413 9.92 -4.34 -7.31
C GLY A 413 9.61 -4.85 -8.72
N VAL A 414 10.42 -5.78 -9.25
CA VAL A 414 10.16 -6.45 -10.54
C VAL A 414 8.86 -7.23 -10.50
N LEU A 415 8.62 -8.03 -9.45
CA LEU A 415 7.38 -8.78 -9.28
C LEU A 415 6.16 -7.85 -9.23
N VAL A 416 6.20 -6.78 -8.43
CA VAL A 416 5.10 -5.82 -8.35
C VAL A 416 4.87 -5.11 -9.68
N THR A 417 5.94 -4.80 -10.43
CA THR A 417 5.83 -4.29 -11.81
C THR A 417 5.11 -5.26 -12.72
N ALA A 418 5.48 -6.54 -12.69
CA ALA A 418 4.84 -7.57 -13.51
C ALA A 418 3.35 -7.71 -13.14
N VAL A 419 3.02 -7.74 -11.84
CA VAL A 419 1.63 -7.81 -11.35
C VAL A 419 0.84 -6.56 -11.77
N LEU A 420 1.40 -5.36 -11.62
CA LEU A 420 0.76 -4.11 -12.02
C LEU A 420 0.49 -4.05 -13.52
N TRP A 421 1.47 -4.42 -14.33
CA TRP A 421 1.35 -4.46 -15.77
C TRP A 421 0.30 -5.49 -16.22
N TRP A 422 0.34 -6.69 -15.64
CA TRP A 422 -0.65 -7.74 -15.86
C TRP A 422 -2.05 -7.28 -15.50
N ALA A 423 -2.23 -6.71 -14.29
CA ALA A 423 -3.49 -6.19 -13.80
C ALA A 423 -4.04 -5.11 -14.73
N ALA A 424 -3.19 -4.16 -15.16
CA ALA A 424 -3.58 -3.08 -16.07
C ALA A 424 -3.99 -3.65 -17.43
N ARG A 425 -3.26 -4.62 -17.97
CA ARG A 425 -3.59 -5.29 -19.22
C ARG A 425 -4.92 -6.02 -19.11
N CYS A 426 -5.15 -6.81 -18.06
CA CYS A 426 -6.40 -7.50 -17.81
C CYS A 426 -7.58 -6.52 -17.69
N LEU A 427 -7.43 -5.44 -16.91
CA LEU A 427 -8.47 -4.41 -16.80
C LEU A 427 -8.76 -3.72 -18.13
N SER A 428 -7.76 -3.53 -19.00
CA SER A 428 -7.95 -2.94 -20.34
C SER A 428 -8.73 -3.84 -21.30
N LEU A 429 -8.59 -5.16 -21.16
CA LEU A 429 -9.28 -6.15 -21.99
C LEU A 429 -10.72 -6.38 -21.54
N VAL A 430 -11.04 -6.06 -20.29
CA VAL A 430 -12.34 -6.31 -19.69
C VAL A 430 -13.26 -5.08 -19.77
N ARG A 431 -14.30 -5.18 -20.60
CA ARG A 431 -15.28 -4.10 -20.82
C ARG A 431 -16.41 -4.06 -19.78
N GLY A 432 -16.64 -5.13 -19.01
CA GLY A 432 -17.76 -5.24 -18.07
C GLY A 432 -17.38 -5.10 -16.59
N ARG A 433 -18.31 -4.57 -15.77
CA ARG A 433 -18.14 -4.40 -14.31
C ARG A 433 -17.78 -5.71 -13.60
N SER A 434 -18.44 -6.82 -13.97
CA SER A 434 -18.21 -8.16 -13.38
C SER A 434 -16.78 -8.66 -13.61
N GLY A 435 -16.25 -8.52 -14.82
CA GLY A 435 -14.88 -8.92 -15.09
C GLY A 435 -13.87 -8.03 -14.36
N ARG A 436 -14.13 -6.73 -14.21
CA ARG A 436 -13.24 -5.83 -13.44
C ARG A 436 -13.19 -6.24 -11.97
N VAL A 437 -14.33 -6.62 -11.39
CA VAL A 437 -14.39 -7.15 -10.02
C VAL A 437 -13.53 -8.41 -9.90
N VAL A 438 -13.59 -9.34 -10.86
CA VAL A 438 -12.76 -10.54 -10.81
C VAL A 438 -11.28 -10.23 -10.95
N VAL A 439 -10.88 -9.40 -11.91
CA VAL A 439 -9.46 -9.02 -12.05
C VAL A 439 -8.97 -8.40 -10.74
N SER A 440 -9.77 -7.52 -10.13
CA SER A 440 -9.48 -6.96 -8.80
C SER A 440 -9.36 -8.02 -7.72
N CYS A 441 -10.25 -9.01 -7.67
CA CYS A 441 -10.17 -10.12 -6.70
C CYS A 441 -8.92 -10.98 -6.90
N VAL A 442 -8.53 -11.28 -8.14
CA VAL A 442 -7.32 -12.07 -8.44
C VAL A 442 -6.05 -11.30 -8.08
N VAL A 443 -6.00 -9.99 -8.40
CA VAL A 443 -4.90 -9.12 -8.00
C VAL A 443 -4.80 -9.06 -6.48
N LEU A 444 -5.93 -8.85 -5.79
CA LEU A 444 -5.97 -8.84 -4.33
C LEU A 444 -5.49 -10.16 -3.74
N ALA A 445 -5.96 -11.30 -4.26
CA ALA A 445 -5.50 -12.63 -3.83
C ALA A 445 -4.00 -12.81 -4.06
N THR A 446 -3.47 -12.35 -5.20
CA THR A 446 -2.02 -12.37 -5.49
C THR A 446 -1.25 -11.54 -4.47
N CYS A 447 -1.71 -10.31 -4.19
CA CYS A 447 -1.09 -9.44 -3.18
C CYS A 447 -1.10 -10.08 -1.79
N LEU A 448 -2.22 -10.70 -1.39
CA LEU A 448 -2.35 -11.45 -0.13
C LEU A 448 -1.36 -12.62 -0.05
N LEU A 449 -1.20 -13.39 -1.14
CA LEU A 449 -0.26 -14.51 -1.19
C LEU A 449 1.21 -14.04 -1.14
N THR A 450 1.51 -12.87 -1.69
CA THR A 450 2.87 -12.28 -1.67
C THR A 450 3.16 -11.46 -0.41
N ALA A 451 2.16 -11.14 0.41
CA ALA A 451 2.33 -10.31 1.60
C ALA A 451 3.35 -10.84 2.63
N PRO A 452 3.52 -12.15 2.85
CA PRO A 452 4.57 -12.68 3.73
C PRO A 452 5.99 -12.27 3.30
N VAL A 453 6.21 -11.95 2.03
CA VAL A 453 7.50 -11.46 1.51
C VAL A 453 7.88 -10.10 2.10
N GLY A 454 6.90 -9.23 2.41
CA GLY A 454 7.17 -7.96 3.09
C GLY A 454 7.78 -8.16 4.49
N ASN A 455 7.62 -9.35 5.07
CA ASN A 455 8.24 -9.79 6.32
C ASN A 455 9.52 -10.59 6.13
N ALA A 456 10.03 -10.72 4.90
CA ALA A 456 11.21 -11.50 4.61
C ALA A 456 12.42 -11.10 5.45
N GLU A 457 12.58 -9.82 5.78
CA GLU A 457 13.68 -9.36 6.64
C GLU A 457 13.49 -9.78 8.11
N ALA A 458 12.26 -9.76 8.62
CA ALA A 458 11.95 -10.25 9.97
C ALA A 458 12.12 -11.77 10.05
N ILE A 459 11.63 -12.49 9.03
CA ILE A 459 11.79 -13.94 8.89
C ILE A 459 13.28 -14.28 8.74
N ALA A 460 14.01 -13.61 7.85
CA ALA A 460 15.45 -13.79 7.64
C ALA A 460 16.25 -13.44 8.90
N GLY A 461 15.88 -12.40 9.64
CA GLY A 461 16.52 -12.04 10.90
C GLY A 461 16.29 -13.09 12.00
N THR A 462 15.09 -13.67 12.05
CA THR A 462 14.73 -14.74 12.98
C THR A 462 15.45 -16.03 12.61
N VAL A 463 15.42 -16.41 11.33
CA VAL A 463 16.16 -17.56 10.79
C VAL A 463 17.66 -17.37 11.01
N ALA A 464 18.25 -16.23 10.67
CA ALA A 464 19.67 -15.96 10.90
C ALA A 464 20.04 -15.99 12.39
N ARG A 465 19.14 -15.59 13.29
CA ARG A 465 19.36 -15.71 14.73
C ARG A 465 19.34 -17.17 15.17
N VAL A 466 18.30 -17.93 14.79
CA VAL A 466 18.20 -19.37 15.06
C VAL A 466 19.39 -20.13 14.47
N VAL A 467 19.80 -19.79 13.26
CA VAL A 467 20.96 -20.37 12.58
C VAL A 467 22.25 -20.02 13.31
N ARG A 468 22.46 -18.77 13.73
CA ARG A 468 23.64 -18.40 14.54
C ARG A 468 23.66 -19.11 15.88
N GLU A 469 22.53 -19.14 16.59
CA GLU A 469 22.42 -19.80 17.90
C GLU A 469 22.61 -21.32 17.79
N ASN A 470 22.26 -21.92 16.64
CA ASN A 470 22.49 -23.33 16.38
C ASN A 470 23.74 -23.58 15.51
N SER A 471 24.51 -22.56 15.13
CA SER A 471 25.57 -22.67 14.12
C SER A 471 26.65 -23.66 14.55
N ALA A 472 26.98 -23.69 15.85
CA ALA A 472 27.90 -24.69 16.40
C ALA A 472 27.39 -26.15 16.21
N ARG A 473 26.08 -26.39 16.34
CA ARG A 473 25.47 -27.70 16.08
C ARG A 473 25.39 -28.02 14.59
N TRP A 474 25.20 -27.01 13.75
CA TRP A 474 25.21 -27.16 12.31
C TRP A 474 26.62 -27.44 11.78
N ASP A 475 27.63 -26.74 12.30
CA ASP A 475 29.03 -26.97 11.98
C ASP A 475 29.47 -28.36 12.44
N GLU A 476 29.03 -28.83 13.61
CA GLU A 476 29.25 -30.20 14.07
C GLU A 476 28.60 -31.24 13.13
N TRP A 477 27.38 -30.98 12.63
CA TRP A 477 26.71 -31.86 11.67
C TRP A 477 27.34 -31.83 10.27
N LEU A 478 27.75 -30.64 9.81
CA LEU A 478 28.38 -30.41 8.50
C LEU A 478 29.84 -30.84 8.46
N SER A 479 30.53 -30.91 9.60
CA SER A 479 31.91 -31.40 9.70
C SER A 479 32.01 -32.91 9.96
N GLY A 480 30.89 -33.58 10.26
CA GLY A 480 30.86 -35.03 10.37
C GLY A 480 31.19 -35.72 9.04
N GLU A 481 31.89 -36.86 9.11
CA GLU A 481 32.46 -37.60 7.96
C GLU A 481 31.43 -38.07 6.88
N GLY A 482 30.14 -37.79 7.05
CA GLY A 482 29.06 -38.13 6.11
C GLY A 482 28.45 -36.95 5.33
N ALA A 483 28.88 -35.71 5.57
CA ALA A 483 28.29 -34.56 4.88
C ALA A 483 28.80 -34.48 3.43
N SER A 484 27.96 -34.89 2.48
CA SER A 484 28.27 -34.78 1.06
C SER A 484 28.35 -33.31 0.61
N PRO A 485 29.07 -32.99 -0.49
CA PRO A 485 29.05 -31.66 -1.10
C PRO A 485 27.64 -31.16 -1.45
N VAL A 486 26.70 -32.07 -1.73
CA VAL A 486 25.29 -31.75 -1.96
C VAL A 486 24.62 -31.30 -0.66
N THR A 487 24.98 -31.90 0.48
CA THR A 487 24.50 -31.52 1.80
C THR A 487 24.93 -30.11 2.16
N HIS A 488 26.18 -29.73 1.85
CA HIS A 488 26.67 -28.35 2.01
C HIS A 488 25.96 -27.36 1.08
N LEU A 489 25.78 -27.71 -0.20
CA LEU A 489 25.06 -26.86 -1.15
C LEU A 489 23.59 -26.65 -0.74
N VAL A 490 22.93 -27.70 -0.26
CA VAL A 490 21.54 -27.68 0.22
C VAL A 490 21.45 -26.90 1.54
N ALA A 491 22.39 -27.07 2.46
CA ALA A 491 22.48 -26.27 3.67
C ALA A 491 22.65 -24.78 3.33
N ASP A 492 23.55 -24.43 2.41
CA ASP A 492 23.70 -23.05 1.92
C ASP A 492 22.41 -22.55 1.25
N LEU A 493 21.73 -23.37 0.44
CA LEU A 493 20.46 -22.99 -0.19
C LEU A 493 19.30 -22.86 0.80
N LEU A 494 19.34 -23.53 1.94
CA LEU A 494 18.26 -23.51 2.94
C LEU A 494 18.51 -22.48 4.03
N LEU A 495 19.76 -22.30 4.43
CA LEU A 495 20.18 -21.37 5.48
C LEU A 495 20.41 -19.97 4.94
N ASN A 496 20.67 -19.82 3.64
CA ASN A 496 20.72 -18.53 3.01
C ASN A 496 19.28 -17.99 2.82
N PRO A 497 18.89 -16.92 3.53
CA PRO A 497 17.55 -16.35 3.39
C PRO A 497 17.24 -15.90 1.96
N ALA A 498 18.26 -15.63 1.13
CA ALA A 498 18.06 -15.29 -0.27
C ALA A 498 17.44 -16.44 -1.08
N SER A 499 17.80 -17.69 -0.80
CA SER A 499 17.35 -18.85 -1.58
C SER A 499 15.98 -19.40 -1.18
N GLN A 500 15.58 -19.31 0.10
CA GLN A 500 14.19 -19.56 0.51
C GLN A 500 13.20 -18.57 -0.11
N LEU A 501 13.68 -17.34 -0.38
CA LEU A 501 12.87 -16.33 -1.06
C LEU A 501 12.82 -16.60 -2.56
N ILE A 502 13.94 -16.98 -3.18
CA ILE A 502 13.96 -17.39 -4.60
C ILE A 502 13.02 -18.58 -4.85
N SER A 503 12.96 -19.58 -3.97
CA SER A 503 12.05 -20.73 -4.12
C SER A 503 10.57 -20.36 -3.97
N GLY A 504 10.21 -19.40 -3.13
CA GLY A 504 8.84 -18.88 -3.05
C GLY A 504 8.46 -17.93 -4.21
N PHE A 505 9.42 -17.14 -4.71
CA PHE A 505 9.21 -16.14 -5.75
C PHE A 505 9.15 -16.71 -7.16
N LEU A 506 10.09 -17.60 -7.48
CA LEU A 506 10.25 -18.13 -8.83
C LEU A 506 8.95 -18.74 -9.37
N PRO A 507 8.17 -19.49 -8.58
CA PRO A 507 6.95 -20.07 -9.10
C PRO A 507 5.78 -19.09 -9.19
N ALA A 508 5.64 -18.14 -8.26
CA ALA A 508 4.66 -17.06 -8.38
C ALA A 508 4.96 -16.18 -9.61
N LEU A 509 6.24 -15.87 -9.84
CA LEU A 509 6.73 -15.14 -11.01
C LEU A 509 6.49 -15.93 -12.29
N LEU A 510 6.75 -17.25 -12.30
CA LEU A 510 6.45 -18.12 -13.44
C LEU A 510 4.94 -18.17 -13.72
N VAL A 511 4.07 -18.32 -12.71
CA VAL A 511 2.60 -18.29 -12.87
C VAL A 511 2.15 -16.97 -13.47
N LEU A 512 2.67 -15.85 -12.98
CA LEU A 512 2.37 -14.50 -13.48
C LEU A 512 2.89 -14.28 -14.90
N LEU A 513 4.14 -14.66 -15.20
CA LEU A 513 4.73 -14.57 -16.54
C LEU A 513 3.94 -15.41 -17.54
N THR A 514 3.48 -16.58 -17.12
CA THR A 514 2.68 -17.47 -17.98
C THR A 514 1.27 -16.91 -18.22
N ALA A 515 0.64 -16.34 -17.18
CA ALA A 515 -0.63 -15.62 -17.31
C ALA A 515 -0.52 -14.31 -18.11
N CYS A 516 0.67 -13.72 -18.17
CA CYS A 516 1.00 -12.52 -18.95
C CYS A 516 1.22 -12.80 -20.44
N LEU A 517 1.88 -13.91 -20.75
CA LEU A 517 2.32 -14.25 -22.11
C LEU A 517 1.24 -14.96 -22.93
N LEU A 518 0.21 -15.52 -22.27
CA LEU A 518 -0.87 -16.23 -22.96
C LEU A 518 -1.96 -15.24 -23.43
N PRO A 519 -2.26 -15.16 -24.74
CA PRO A 519 -3.35 -14.33 -25.23
C PRO A 519 -4.68 -14.85 -24.69
N LEU A 520 -5.32 -14.10 -23.80
CA LEU A 520 -6.62 -14.46 -23.23
C LEU A 520 -7.71 -14.44 -24.33
N PRO A 521 -8.32 -15.58 -24.68
CA PRO A 521 -9.49 -15.58 -25.56
C PRO A 521 -10.68 -14.94 -24.83
N ARG A 522 -11.58 -14.29 -25.59
CA ARG A 522 -12.75 -13.50 -25.13
C ARG A 522 -13.79 -14.23 -24.25
N SER A 523 -13.55 -15.48 -23.84
CA SER A 523 -14.52 -16.27 -23.08
C SER A 523 -14.54 -15.90 -21.59
N ARG A 524 -15.73 -15.95 -20.96
CA ARG A 524 -15.98 -15.64 -19.53
C ARG A 524 -15.37 -16.64 -18.53
N VAL A 525 -14.50 -17.53 -18.99
CA VAL A 525 -13.98 -18.69 -18.24
C VAL A 525 -12.99 -18.35 -17.10
N PRO A 526 -12.06 -17.38 -17.22
CA PRO A 526 -11.15 -17.05 -16.11
C PRO A 526 -11.89 -16.44 -14.91
N LEU A 527 -13.12 -15.95 -15.12
CA LEU A 527 -14.04 -15.48 -14.08
C LEU A 527 -14.40 -16.59 -13.10
N VAL A 528 -14.79 -17.75 -13.64
CA VAL A 528 -15.23 -18.89 -12.84
C VAL A 528 -14.04 -19.50 -12.13
N GLY A 529 -12.89 -19.64 -12.80
CA GLY A 529 -11.68 -20.17 -12.17
C GLY A 529 -11.17 -19.32 -11.00
N GLY A 530 -11.15 -18.00 -11.15
CA GLY A 530 -10.76 -17.08 -10.07
C GLY A 530 -11.73 -17.08 -8.88
N ILE A 531 -13.03 -17.14 -9.14
CA ILE A 531 -14.06 -17.20 -8.08
C ILE A 531 -13.95 -18.52 -7.31
N VAL A 532 -13.80 -19.66 -8.00
CA VAL A 532 -13.63 -20.96 -7.33
C VAL A 532 -12.35 -20.97 -6.49
N LEU A 533 -11.23 -20.42 -7.01
CA LEU A 533 -9.97 -20.32 -6.27
C LEU A 533 -10.12 -19.52 -4.96
N VAL A 534 -10.78 -18.36 -5.01
CA VAL A 534 -10.99 -17.50 -3.85
C VAL A 534 -11.98 -18.14 -2.86
N VAL A 535 -13.11 -18.68 -3.33
CA VAL A 535 -14.12 -19.32 -2.46
C VAL A 535 -13.55 -20.56 -1.79
N SER A 536 -12.83 -21.43 -2.52
CA SER A 536 -12.20 -22.62 -1.95
C SER A 536 -11.13 -22.25 -0.91
N TRP A 537 -10.35 -21.19 -1.14
CA TRP A 537 -9.37 -20.72 -0.16
C TRP A 537 -10.03 -20.17 1.11
N VAL A 538 -11.07 -19.33 0.97
CA VAL A 538 -11.83 -18.80 2.11
C VAL A 538 -12.47 -19.93 2.91
N LEU A 539 -13.08 -20.92 2.26
CA LEU A 539 -13.66 -22.08 2.94
C LEU A 539 -12.60 -22.91 3.68
N LEU A 540 -11.40 -23.08 3.12
CA LEU A 540 -10.29 -23.77 3.78
C LEU A 540 -9.76 -23.00 5.01
N VAL A 541 -9.74 -21.67 4.95
CA VAL A 541 -9.36 -20.81 6.09
C VAL A 541 -10.43 -20.83 7.17
N VAL A 542 -11.71 -20.72 6.81
CA VAL A 542 -12.85 -20.76 7.74
C VAL A 542 -13.00 -22.13 8.39
N ALA A 543 -12.83 -23.23 7.64
CA ALA A 543 -12.83 -24.58 8.19
C ALA A 543 -11.70 -24.78 9.22
N ARG A 544 -10.53 -24.14 9.02
CA ARG A 544 -9.44 -24.15 10.00
C ARG A 544 -9.82 -23.42 11.29
N ILE A 545 -10.47 -22.27 11.17
CA ILE A 545 -10.86 -21.43 12.32
C ILE A 545 -11.98 -22.13 13.12
N GLY A 546 -12.90 -22.82 12.44
CA GLY A 546 -14.03 -23.52 13.06
C GLY A 546 -13.68 -24.84 13.75
N TRP A 547 -12.63 -25.54 13.31
CA TRP A 547 -12.23 -26.82 13.89
C TRP A 547 -11.06 -26.65 14.86
N GLY A 548 -11.35 -26.08 16.04
CA GLY A 548 -10.43 -25.95 17.17
C GLY A 548 -9.94 -27.29 17.73
N THR A 549 -9.32 -28.11 16.88
CA THR A 549 -8.81 -29.43 17.22
C THR A 549 -7.32 -29.30 17.57
N PRO A 550 -6.91 -29.73 18.77
CA PRO A 550 -5.52 -29.73 19.21
C PRO A 550 -4.71 -30.90 18.63
N SER A 551 -4.96 -31.31 17.38
CA SER A 551 -4.28 -32.49 16.81
C SER A 551 -2.85 -32.18 16.36
N PRO A 552 -1.88 -33.07 16.64
CA PRO A 552 -0.44 -32.80 16.57
C PRO A 552 0.19 -32.80 15.17
N LEU A 553 -0.60 -32.81 14.09
CA LEU A 553 -0.04 -32.94 12.73
C LEU A 553 -0.50 -31.81 11.81
N PRO A 554 -0.03 -30.57 12.05
CA PRO A 554 -0.27 -29.42 11.17
C PRO A 554 0.21 -29.64 9.72
N TRP A 555 1.06 -30.64 9.44
CA TRP A 555 1.58 -30.95 8.12
C TRP A 555 0.57 -31.61 7.19
N VAL A 556 -0.29 -32.52 7.69
CA VAL A 556 -1.34 -33.18 6.89
C VAL A 556 -2.28 -32.13 6.29
N ALA A 557 -2.65 -31.12 7.09
CA ALA A 557 -3.52 -30.03 6.66
C ALA A 557 -2.87 -29.08 5.64
N VAL A 558 -1.55 -28.86 5.71
CA VAL A 558 -0.81 -28.05 4.71
C VAL A 558 -0.69 -28.83 3.40
N ILE A 559 -0.39 -30.12 3.45
CA ILE A 559 -0.34 -31.00 2.28
C ILE A 559 -1.71 -31.06 1.60
N TRP A 560 -2.81 -31.22 2.34
CA TRP A 560 -4.16 -31.20 1.76
C TRP A 560 -4.55 -29.84 1.17
N ARG A 561 -4.09 -28.72 1.72
CA ARG A 561 -4.31 -27.37 1.15
C ARG A 561 -3.57 -27.17 -0.16
N LEU A 562 -2.34 -27.65 -0.22
CA LEU A 562 -1.52 -27.59 -1.42
C LEU A 562 -2.07 -28.55 -2.48
N ALA A 563 -2.47 -29.77 -2.12
CA ALA A 563 -3.14 -30.71 -3.01
C ALA A 563 -4.46 -30.15 -3.55
N ALA A 564 -5.29 -29.51 -2.71
CA ALA A 564 -6.51 -28.85 -3.16
C ALA A 564 -6.22 -27.68 -4.11
N ALA A 565 -5.17 -26.88 -3.85
CA ALA A 565 -4.74 -25.80 -4.75
C ALA A 565 -4.22 -26.35 -6.10
N VAL A 566 -3.46 -27.46 -6.10
CA VAL A 566 -3.01 -28.16 -7.31
C VAL A 566 -4.20 -28.66 -8.12
N VAL A 567 -5.09 -29.44 -7.49
CA VAL A 567 -6.29 -29.99 -8.16
C VAL A 567 -7.11 -28.87 -8.76
N LEU A 568 -7.28 -27.77 -8.03
CA LEU A 568 -8.04 -26.62 -8.50
C LEU A 568 -7.37 -25.89 -9.66
N LEU A 569 -6.05 -25.69 -9.61
CA LEU A 569 -5.29 -25.11 -10.73
C LEU A 569 -5.35 -26.00 -11.98
N VAL A 570 -5.29 -27.33 -11.80
CA VAL A 570 -5.45 -28.32 -12.88
C VAL A 570 -6.85 -28.28 -13.47
N VAL A 571 -7.90 -28.20 -12.64
CA VAL A 571 -9.29 -28.07 -13.11
C VAL A 571 -9.50 -26.76 -13.87
N VAL A 572 -8.98 -25.64 -13.34
CA VAL A 572 -9.06 -24.33 -14.03
C VAL A 572 -8.31 -24.36 -15.36
N ALA A 573 -7.12 -24.95 -15.39
CA ALA A 573 -6.35 -25.12 -16.61
C ALA A 573 -7.06 -26.03 -17.62
N ALA A 574 -7.67 -27.14 -17.19
CA ALA A 574 -8.44 -28.05 -18.03
C ALA A 574 -9.69 -27.37 -18.61
N VAL A 575 -10.45 -26.63 -17.80
CA VAL A 575 -11.62 -25.87 -18.26
C VAL A 575 -11.21 -24.78 -19.26
N CYS A 576 -10.10 -24.09 -19.02
CA CYS A 576 -9.52 -23.13 -19.95
C CYS A 576 -9.03 -23.79 -21.25
N ALA A 577 -8.42 -24.98 -21.19
CA ALA A 577 -7.94 -25.75 -22.34
C ALA A 577 -9.11 -26.18 -23.25
N VAL A 578 -10.14 -26.77 -22.65
CA VAL A 578 -11.33 -27.29 -23.35
C VAL A 578 -12.10 -26.16 -24.03
N ARG A 579 -12.20 -24.97 -23.41
CA ARG A 579 -12.98 -23.85 -23.96
C ARG A 579 -12.21 -22.88 -24.86
N SER A 580 -10.90 -22.76 -24.72
CA SER A 580 -10.10 -21.82 -25.54
C SER A 580 -9.78 -22.35 -26.94
N ARG A 581 -10.07 -23.63 -27.24
CA ARG A 581 -9.55 -24.38 -28.41
C ARG A 581 -8.03 -24.33 -28.57
N SER A 582 -7.29 -23.81 -27.59
CA SER A 582 -5.84 -23.67 -27.62
C SER A 582 -5.25 -24.45 -26.46
N PHE A 583 -5.00 -25.73 -26.72
CA PHE A 583 -4.38 -26.69 -25.80
C PHE A 583 -3.07 -26.15 -25.18
N ARG A 584 -2.32 -25.32 -25.93
CA ARG A 584 -1.07 -24.68 -25.48
C ARG A 584 -1.27 -23.77 -24.26
N VAL A 585 -2.41 -23.09 -24.16
CA VAL A 585 -2.74 -22.18 -23.04
C VAL A 585 -3.04 -22.97 -21.76
N GLY A 586 -3.73 -24.11 -21.90
CA GLY A 586 -4.04 -25.01 -20.80
C GLY A 586 -2.81 -25.70 -20.23
N VAL A 587 -1.97 -26.25 -21.10
CA VAL A 587 -0.74 -26.96 -20.70
C VAL A 587 0.26 -26.01 -20.04
N GLY A 588 0.44 -24.79 -20.56
CA GLY A 588 1.32 -23.80 -19.93
C GLY A 588 0.86 -23.42 -18.53
N SER A 589 -0.44 -23.23 -18.32
CA SER A 589 -1.01 -22.87 -17.02
C SER A 589 -0.91 -24.02 -16.00
N ALA A 590 -1.12 -25.27 -16.45
CA ALA A 590 -1.04 -26.46 -15.61
C ALA A 590 0.40 -26.79 -15.19
N ALA A 591 1.35 -26.75 -16.14
CA ALA A 591 2.76 -27.03 -15.88
C ALA A 591 3.34 -26.05 -14.84
N VAL A 592 2.96 -24.79 -14.95
CA VAL A 592 3.47 -23.74 -14.08
C VAL A 592 2.83 -23.76 -12.69
N GLY A 593 1.54 -24.10 -12.61
CA GLY A 593 0.87 -24.38 -11.33
C GLY A 593 1.45 -25.61 -10.60
N ALA A 594 1.81 -26.66 -11.35
CA ALA A 594 2.42 -27.87 -10.81
C ALA A 594 3.83 -27.61 -10.26
N VAL A 595 4.67 -26.87 -11.00
CA VAL A 595 6.00 -26.47 -10.53
C VAL A 595 5.91 -25.58 -9.28
N ALA A 596 4.95 -24.66 -9.24
CA ALA A 596 4.74 -23.81 -8.07
C ALA A 596 4.32 -24.56 -6.81
N CYS A 597 3.44 -25.54 -6.95
CA CYS A 597 3.07 -26.37 -5.82
C CYS A 597 4.19 -27.33 -5.42
N GLY A 598 4.95 -27.89 -6.37
CA GLY A 598 6.10 -28.75 -6.09
C GLY A 598 7.18 -28.03 -5.27
N VAL A 599 7.51 -26.80 -5.64
CA VAL A 599 8.49 -25.99 -4.90
C VAL A 599 7.95 -25.56 -3.52
N ALA A 600 6.66 -25.22 -3.41
CA ALA A 600 6.04 -24.90 -2.12
C ALA A 600 5.98 -26.11 -1.17
N LEU A 601 5.63 -27.29 -1.69
CA LEU A 601 5.61 -28.56 -0.95
C LEU A 601 7.01 -28.92 -0.44
N TRP A 602 8.03 -28.78 -1.29
CA TRP A 602 9.42 -29.03 -0.93
C TRP A 602 9.93 -28.06 0.14
N SER A 603 9.69 -26.76 -0.03
CA SER A 603 10.12 -25.72 0.92
C SER A 603 9.50 -25.92 2.32
N PHE A 604 8.22 -26.29 2.38
CA PHE A 604 7.53 -26.53 3.65
C PHE A 604 7.96 -27.83 4.34
N GLY A 605 8.22 -28.90 3.58
CA GLY A 605 8.72 -30.16 4.13
C GLY A 605 10.06 -29.99 4.84
N VAL A 606 10.92 -29.13 4.30
CA VAL A 606 12.25 -28.86 4.85
C VAL A 606 12.21 -27.97 6.10
N VAL A 607 11.38 -26.91 6.10
CA VAL A 607 11.26 -26.00 7.25
C VAL A 607 10.58 -26.66 8.45
N ALA A 608 9.60 -27.54 8.22
CA ALA A 608 8.83 -28.18 9.29
C ALA A 608 9.64 -29.21 10.11
N GLN A 609 10.72 -29.77 9.57
CA GLN A 609 11.56 -30.76 10.27
C GLN A 609 12.75 -30.13 11.04
N CYS A 610 13.02 -28.83 10.87
CA CYS A 610 14.22 -28.17 11.42
C CYS A 610 13.96 -27.22 12.60
N VAL A 611 12.73 -27.08 13.11
CA VAL A 611 12.42 -26.17 14.23
C VAL A 611 12.40 -26.92 15.57
N PRO A 612 13.33 -26.65 16.51
CA PRO A 612 13.43 -27.37 17.78
C PRO A 612 12.18 -27.29 18.67
N GLY A 613 11.34 -26.26 18.50
CA GLY A 613 10.10 -26.06 19.27
C GLY A 613 9.03 -27.14 19.08
N LEU A 614 9.17 -28.04 18.10
CA LEU A 614 8.27 -29.19 17.92
C LEU A 614 8.68 -30.44 18.74
N ARG A 615 9.83 -30.40 19.44
CA ARG A 615 10.25 -31.50 20.34
C ARG A 615 9.38 -31.63 21.60
N GLY A 616 8.73 -30.55 22.04
CA GLY A 616 7.88 -30.56 23.24
C GLY A 616 6.59 -31.38 23.10
N ALA A 617 6.19 -31.76 21.88
CA ALA A 617 4.94 -32.48 21.62
C ALA A 617 5.08 -34.01 21.52
N GLY A 618 6.24 -34.59 21.90
CA GLY A 618 6.44 -36.04 21.92
C GLY A 618 6.49 -36.72 20.54
N ALA A 619 6.65 -35.96 19.45
CA ALA A 619 6.88 -36.52 18.13
C ALA A 619 8.33 -37.03 18.03
N VAL A 620 8.50 -38.36 18.12
CA VAL A 620 9.74 -39.04 17.75
C VAL A 620 10.07 -38.65 16.30
N CYS A 621 11.20 -37.99 16.07
CA CYS A 621 11.77 -37.89 14.74
C CYS A 621 12.10 -39.32 14.30
N LEU A 622 11.35 -39.85 13.34
CA LEU A 622 11.72 -41.10 12.67
C LEU A 622 13.08 -40.88 12.01
N GLY A 623 14.14 -41.32 12.69
CA GLY A 623 15.53 -41.22 12.28
C GLY A 623 15.90 -42.15 11.13
N ASP A 624 14.96 -42.52 10.27
CA ASP A 624 15.25 -43.35 9.11
C ASP A 624 15.32 -42.47 7.84
N LEU A 625 16.52 -41.96 7.59
CA LEU A 625 16.89 -41.17 6.42
C LEU A 625 16.93 -42.00 5.12
N SER A 626 16.61 -43.30 5.17
CA SER A 626 16.56 -44.17 3.98
C SER A 626 15.44 -43.83 3.00
N ALA A 627 14.40 -43.09 3.42
CA ALA A 627 13.30 -42.65 2.55
C ALA A 627 13.56 -41.32 1.81
N TRP A 628 14.65 -40.62 2.11
CA TRP A 628 15.02 -39.36 1.43
C TRP A 628 15.21 -39.50 -0.09
N PRO A 629 15.92 -40.55 -0.59
CA PRO A 629 16.01 -40.83 -2.01
C PRO A 629 14.63 -41.04 -2.63
N GLU A 630 13.72 -41.76 -1.96
CA GLU A 630 12.39 -42.10 -2.50
C GLU A 630 11.45 -40.88 -2.56
N ILE A 631 11.44 -40.01 -1.56
CA ILE A 631 10.61 -38.79 -1.57
C ILE A 631 11.16 -37.79 -2.60
N THR A 632 12.49 -37.66 -2.69
CA THR A 632 13.15 -36.77 -3.64
C THR A 632 13.02 -37.28 -5.08
N THR A 633 13.19 -38.58 -5.31
CA THR A 633 12.96 -39.21 -6.62
C THR A 633 11.48 -39.22 -6.98
N SER A 634 10.55 -39.44 -6.04
CA SER A 634 9.11 -39.34 -6.32
C SER A 634 8.68 -37.91 -6.65
N GLY A 635 9.22 -36.91 -5.94
CA GLY A 635 8.98 -35.50 -6.25
C GLY A 635 9.56 -35.08 -7.61
N LEU A 636 10.79 -35.49 -7.92
CA LEU A 636 11.45 -35.23 -9.20
C LEU A 636 10.81 -36.02 -10.35
N ALA A 637 10.42 -37.28 -10.13
CA ALA A 637 9.71 -38.12 -11.09
C ALA A 637 8.31 -37.55 -11.39
N PHE A 638 7.60 -37.07 -10.37
CA PHE A 638 6.31 -36.41 -10.57
C PHE A 638 6.45 -35.09 -11.33
N CYS A 639 7.49 -34.30 -11.03
CA CYS A 639 7.79 -33.04 -11.72
C CYS A 639 8.29 -33.25 -13.18
N SER A 640 8.92 -34.39 -13.48
CA SER A 640 9.44 -34.70 -14.82
C SER A 640 8.48 -35.51 -15.70
N ALA A 641 7.61 -36.35 -15.11
CA ALA A 641 6.63 -37.15 -15.83
C ALA A 641 5.46 -36.30 -16.38
N LEU A 642 5.05 -35.23 -15.69
CA LEU A 642 3.94 -34.38 -16.12
C LEU A 642 4.21 -33.60 -17.43
N PRO A 643 5.39 -32.97 -17.62
CA PRO A 643 5.79 -32.41 -18.91
C PRO A 643 5.89 -33.46 -20.01
N LEU A 644 6.38 -34.66 -19.69
CA LEU A 644 6.53 -35.76 -20.65
C LEU A 644 5.17 -36.28 -21.14
N VAL A 645 4.21 -36.49 -20.23
CA VAL A 645 2.83 -36.89 -20.57
C VAL A 645 2.14 -35.80 -21.40
N ALA A 646 2.38 -34.53 -21.10
CA ALA A 646 1.85 -33.42 -21.88
C ALA A 646 2.45 -33.34 -23.29
N VAL A 647 3.76 -33.63 -23.45
CA VAL A 647 4.45 -33.69 -24.75
C VAL A 647 4.02 -34.91 -25.56
N VAL A 648 3.95 -36.09 -24.96
CA VAL A 648 3.49 -37.32 -25.62
C VAL A 648 2.03 -37.19 -26.07
N SER A 649 1.16 -36.60 -25.23
CA SER A 649 -0.22 -36.32 -25.59
C SER A 649 -0.35 -35.26 -26.70
N ALA A 650 0.59 -34.30 -26.78
CA ALA A 650 0.64 -33.31 -27.85
C ALA A 650 1.11 -33.92 -29.19
N LEU A 651 2.07 -34.84 -29.15
CA LEU A 651 2.57 -35.57 -30.33
C LEU A 651 1.52 -36.54 -30.88
N ALA A 652 0.83 -37.28 -30.00
CA ALA A 652 -0.26 -38.18 -30.40
C ALA A 652 -1.43 -37.42 -31.07
N ASN A 653 -1.79 -36.24 -30.57
CA ASN A 653 -2.83 -35.40 -31.18
C ASN A 653 -2.39 -34.73 -32.49
N ALA A 654 -1.09 -34.48 -32.67
CA ALA A 654 -0.55 -33.95 -33.93
C ALA A 654 -0.58 -35.01 -35.04
N GLN A 655 -0.35 -36.29 -34.69
CA GLN A 655 -0.47 -37.42 -35.61
C GLN A 655 -1.90 -37.65 -36.10
N VAL A 656 -2.90 -37.56 -35.21
CA VAL A 656 -4.33 -37.72 -35.54
C VAL A 656 -4.88 -36.62 -36.45
N ARG A 657 -4.20 -35.47 -36.56
CA ARG A 657 -4.59 -34.37 -37.46
C ARG A 657 -3.79 -34.34 -38.77
N GLY A 658 -2.76 -35.18 -38.87
CA GLY A 658 -1.94 -35.33 -40.08
C GLY A 658 -2.34 -36.51 -40.96
N SER A 659 -3.21 -37.39 -40.47
CA SER A 659 -3.99 -38.39 -41.22
C SER A 659 -5.39 -37.86 -41.49
#